data_AF-A0A5N6YDQ5-F1
#
_entry.id   AF-A0A5N6YDQ5-F1
#
_cell.length_a   1.000
_cell.length_b   1.000
_cell.length_c   1.000
_cell.angle_alpha   90.00
_cell.angle_beta   90.00
_cell.angle_gamma   90.00
#
_symmetry.space_group_name_H-M   'P 1'
#
loop_
_entity.id
_entity.type
_entity.pdbx_description
1 polymer ?
#
loop_
_entity_poly.entity_id
_entity_poly.type
_entity_poly.pdbx_seq_one_letter_code
_entity_poly.pdbx_strand_id
1 'polypeptide(L)'
;MSISVVSPKHDESRWFAIPKDIREDLSLQETYEFPNLESLCKETIEEIIAGLLPGTGPKEYRESIQDHGGVYEVTRSLLKLIAANVRGLEGLKVSMEVLYTVLVERGDKIPWNRPVGYASFVTDVRQIDWWRMYCGQCFLAWRRIMCQHTQAILRSSTSSLHYYILWIGNGNRTAHFVKLWEFPEDTLDDSWYQIRSNILEAVFCKAFRTHHGMLNRIDCLDSRIKSYGLNIMTPLVQGYVTLSKALRVKANAGPSQSPDAQIKHWATFNPSKKKKIQRKPRPIFQCDFGAALGIALGDKELFQDVIELLRSPGYPAQPNLCDSIPFAGSLQAAIGFVLDYAAVSVANDSPLESVNSKSSGDLPWPIQGCGFHQNNVLVWTYNFKRFSSLTPDDFITTEDSEKSWEEFHRILLGQCAAKIILLCGPRAGRIIKAVIEGSSQYNLDIQGYKYQIFLDHKRLYIRCPELPAEIWSINPTHAARLSDVVRFSTSLLNITDIRSYFVESSSIVGYILCQARKERLGGHIMTTDDLDTGVKLWLTRKGIGEDADIREIETIAGSLVRGLLMLLHALPRREDGVPTPKRPPFPDIGRERTRVHESFDAASYKKIKELVHDRVATRDKLYLERLFSLPKKEADTAEDIAEATAETPQTMIIETLFQIDDKEVTGMQTWLSKHQKETIESYEHSFEARVEDLTPLINQAITDGFLDPNIDLLKNLAESLGVKTSRKGILRQGQTTGKVGCSRKIWRKEREVFQNKEYKYIVPLGMTYERSISLNYCPIKFPSGMDVGDGTIYVKIEICPFGQRHPEVYATSATDEDPACRLAFHVRFTDSTGSEVKYYERNTNTSPLFRANTFVDILANDVPDEQIARTPRRYLHFKKGKSPAGLEGFEGGSYTTLP
;
A
#
# COMPACT_ATOMS: atom_id res chain seq x y z
N MET A 1 -9.97 7.33 20.57
CA MET A 1 -10.02 8.75 20.13
C MET A 1 -10.71 8.79 18.77
N SER A 2 -11.72 9.65 18.58
CA SER A 2 -12.27 9.93 17.26
C SER A 2 -11.22 10.65 16.41
N ILE A 3 -11.07 10.26 15.15
CA ILE A 3 -10.11 10.88 14.23
C ILE A 3 -10.90 11.84 13.35
N SER A 4 -10.61 13.14 13.42
CA SER A 4 -11.28 14.16 12.62
C SER A 4 -10.29 14.78 11.65
N VAL A 5 -10.63 14.80 10.37
CA VAL A 5 -9.75 15.28 9.30
C VAL A 5 -10.48 16.35 8.51
N VAL A 6 -9.98 17.59 8.61
CA VAL A 6 -10.48 18.71 7.81
C VAL A 6 -9.91 18.57 6.39
N SER A 7 -10.79 18.59 5.40
CA SER A 7 -10.39 18.69 3.99
C SER A 7 -9.61 19.99 3.77
N PRO A 8 -8.51 19.99 3.01
CA PRO A 8 -7.73 21.22 2.81
C PRO A 8 -8.43 22.15 1.81
N LYS A 9 -8.24 23.45 2.02
CA LYS A 9 -8.55 24.47 1.00
C LYS A 9 -7.57 24.33 -0.17
N HIS A 10 -8.08 24.44 -1.38
CA HIS A 10 -7.33 24.36 -2.62
C HIS A 10 -7.84 25.38 -3.66
N ASP A 11 -7.05 25.55 -4.71
CA ASP A 11 -7.28 26.50 -5.81
C ASP A 11 -7.17 25.82 -7.18
N GLU A 12 -7.45 24.51 -7.22
CA GLU A 12 -7.46 23.73 -8.46
C GLU A 12 -8.45 24.30 -9.49
N SER A 13 -7.97 24.54 -10.71
CA SER A 13 -8.78 25.09 -11.81
C SER A 13 -10.04 24.27 -12.12
N ARG A 14 -9.97 22.93 -11.98
CA ARG A 14 -11.12 22.04 -12.18
C ARG A 14 -12.23 22.24 -11.15
N TRP A 15 -11.93 22.81 -9.98
CA TRP A 15 -12.96 23.19 -9.01
C TRP A 15 -13.68 24.43 -9.49
N PHE A 16 -12.96 25.49 -9.88
CA PHE A 16 -13.56 26.72 -10.40
C PHE A 16 -14.38 26.52 -11.69
N ALA A 17 -14.05 25.49 -12.48
CA ALA A 17 -14.83 25.09 -13.65
C ALA A 17 -16.22 24.52 -13.32
N ILE A 18 -16.49 24.14 -12.07
CA ILE A 18 -17.79 23.65 -11.63
C ILE A 18 -18.74 24.84 -11.41
N PRO A 19 -19.99 24.78 -11.92
CA PRO A 19 -21.01 25.80 -11.68
C PRO A 19 -21.15 26.16 -10.19
N LYS A 20 -21.32 27.46 -9.92
CA LYS A 20 -21.32 28.01 -8.55
C LYS A 20 -22.45 27.42 -7.69
N ASP A 21 -23.63 27.26 -8.28
CA ASP A 21 -24.81 26.63 -7.68
C ASP A 21 -24.54 25.19 -7.22
N ILE A 22 -23.72 24.43 -7.94
CA ILE A 22 -23.31 23.08 -7.53
C ILE A 22 -22.26 23.17 -6.42
N ARG A 23 -21.23 24.02 -6.58
CA ARG A 23 -20.15 24.16 -5.57
C ARG A 23 -20.64 24.61 -4.20
N GLU A 24 -21.67 25.44 -4.19
CA GLU A 24 -22.23 26.03 -2.98
C GLU A 24 -23.48 25.29 -2.48
N ASP A 25 -23.88 24.18 -3.13
CA ASP A 25 -24.99 23.35 -2.65
C ASP A 25 -24.72 22.81 -1.24
N LEU A 26 -25.68 23.07 -0.36
CA LEU A 26 -25.74 22.63 1.03
C LEU A 26 -27.13 22.05 1.34
N SER A 27 -27.68 21.28 0.39
CA SER A 27 -28.95 20.57 0.53
C SER A 27 -29.00 19.74 1.81
N LEU A 28 -30.04 19.95 2.62
CA LEU A 28 -30.20 19.24 3.89
C LEU A 28 -30.72 17.82 3.67
N GLN A 29 -30.23 16.89 4.48
CA GLN A 29 -30.70 15.51 4.46
C GLN A 29 -32.10 15.44 5.08
N GLU A 30 -32.99 14.64 4.49
CA GLU A 30 -34.31 14.37 5.05
C GLU A 30 -34.20 13.68 6.42
N THR A 31 -34.96 14.16 7.40
CA THR A 31 -35.01 13.54 8.72
C THR A 31 -35.64 12.16 8.65
N TYR A 32 -35.06 11.20 9.37
CA TYR A 32 -35.62 9.87 9.51
C TYR A 32 -35.27 9.29 10.89
N GLU A 33 -36.03 8.29 11.30
CA GLU A 33 -35.79 7.57 12.55
C GLU A 33 -34.76 6.47 12.32
N PHE A 34 -33.77 6.38 13.20
CA PHE A 34 -32.77 5.32 13.13
C PHE A 34 -33.43 3.98 13.48
N PRO A 35 -33.28 2.95 12.63
CA PRO A 35 -34.08 1.73 12.75
C PRO A 35 -33.65 0.89 13.96
N ASN A 36 -34.56 0.01 14.40
CA ASN A 36 -34.18 -1.08 15.29
C ASN A 36 -33.24 -2.05 14.56
N LEU A 37 -32.01 -2.16 15.06
CA LEU A 37 -30.93 -2.90 14.44
C LEU A 37 -31.17 -4.41 14.47
N GLU A 38 -31.87 -4.94 15.48
CA GLU A 38 -32.20 -6.36 15.50
C GLU A 38 -33.17 -6.72 14.37
N SER A 39 -34.24 -5.95 14.21
CA SER A 39 -35.20 -6.14 13.12
C SER A 39 -34.54 -5.98 11.76
N LEU A 40 -33.76 -4.91 11.58
CA LEU A 40 -33.08 -4.62 10.31
C LEU A 40 -32.02 -5.68 9.95
N CYS A 41 -31.31 -6.21 10.95
CA CYS A 41 -30.31 -7.25 10.75
C CYS A 41 -30.96 -8.56 10.31
N LYS A 42 -32.07 -8.98 10.96
CA LYS A 42 -32.84 -10.16 10.54
C LYS A 42 -33.33 -10.02 9.10
N GLU A 43 -34.01 -8.91 8.80
CA GLU A 43 -34.53 -8.64 7.46
C GLU A 43 -33.41 -8.67 6.41
N THR A 44 -32.27 -8.03 6.69
CA THR A 44 -31.13 -8.00 5.76
C THR A 44 -30.55 -9.39 5.53
N ILE A 45 -30.43 -10.21 6.58
CA ILE A 45 -29.97 -11.60 6.45
C ILE A 45 -30.96 -12.43 5.62
N GLU A 46 -32.26 -12.29 5.85
CA GLU A 46 -33.31 -12.98 5.10
C GLU A 46 -33.27 -12.62 3.61
N GLU A 47 -33.12 -11.33 3.28
CA GLU A 47 -32.98 -10.87 1.90
C GLU A 47 -31.69 -11.39 1.24
N ILE A 48 -30.59 -11.51 2.00
CA ILE A 48 -29.34 -12.11 1.52
C ILE A 48 -29.55 -13.59 1.18
N ILE A 49 -30.16 -14.36 2.10
CA ILE A 49 -30.46 -15.77 1.89
C ILE A 49 -31.38 -15.97 0.69
N ALA A 50 -32.36 -15.08 0.50
CA ALA A 50 -33.30 -15.11 -0.62
C ALA A 50 -32.68 -14.62 -1.94
N GLY A 51 -31.46 -14.08 -1.95
CA GLY A 51 -30.80 -13.57 -3.16
C GLY A 51 -31.45 -12.28 -3.70
N LEU A 52 -32.14 -11.52 -2.84
CA LEU A 52 -32.90 -10.34 -3.22
C LEU A 52 -32.05 -9.08 -3.30
N LEU A 53 -30.85 -9.08 -2.72
CA LEU A 53 -29.92 -7.96 -2.75
C LEU A 53 -28.87 -8.11 -3.85
N PRO A 54 -28.54 -7.03 -4.58
CA PRO A 54 -27.45 -7.05 -5.55
C PRO A 54 -26.13 -7.51 -4.93
N GLY A 55 -25.45 -8.42 -5.61
CA GLY A 55 -24.12 -8.91 -5.19
C GLY A 55 -24.13 -10.08 -4.22
N THR A 56 -25.28 -10.62 -3.86
CA THR A 56 -25.38 -11.84 -3.05
C THR A 56 -24.97 -13.07 -3.88
N GLY A 57 -23.92 -13.78 -3.44
CA GLY A 57 -23.65 -15.15 -3.88
C GLY A 57 -24.64 -16.08 -3.15
N PRO A 58 -25.65 -16.66 -3.83
CA PRO A 58 -26.77 -17.31 -3.15
C PRO A 58 -26.37 -18.58 -2.39
N LYS A 59 -25.20 -19.16 -2.66
CA LYS A 59 -24.77 -20.41 -2.05
C LYS A 59 -23.88 -20.18 -0.82
N GLU A 60 -22.85 -19.34 -0.94
CA GLU A 60 -21.83 -19.16 0.08
C GLU A 60 -22.37 -18.48 1.35
N TYR A 61 -23.16 -17.40 1.18
CA TYR A 61 -23.79 -16.71 2.30
C TYR A 61 -24.82 -17.62 2.99
N ARG A 62 -25.66 -18.30 2.20
CA ARG A 62 -26.73 -19.16 2.72
C ARG A 62 -26.17 -20.32 3.53
N GLU A 63 -25.20 -21.05 2.99
CA GLU A 63 -24.56 -22.19 3.68
C GLU A 63 -23.87 -21.73 4.96
N SER A 64 -23.06 -20.67 4.88
CA SER A 64 -22.34 -20.15 6.06
C SER A 64 -23.29 -19.67 7.17
N ILE A 65 -24.39 -18.99 6.82
CA ILE A 65 -25.37 -18.54 7.82
C ILE A 65 -26.08 -19.72 8.47
N GLN A 66 -26.42 -20.76 7.71
CA GLN A 66 -27.03 -21.98 8.25
C GLN A 66 -26.07 -22.73 9.18
N ASP A 67 -24.81 -22.89 8.77
CA ASP A 67 -23.77 -23.58 9.56
C ASP A 67 -23.50 -22.91 10.91
N HIS A 68 -23.82 -21.61 11.04
CA HIS A 68 -23.65 -20.83 12.26
C HIS A 68 -24.96 -20.59 13.03
N GLY A 69 -25.96 -21.46 12.87
CA GLY A 69 -27.20 -21.44 13.66
C GLY A 69 -28.35 -20.64 13.05
N GLY A 70 -28.22 -20.22 11.79
CA GLY A 70 -29.28 -19.55 11.03
C GLY A 70 -29.50 -18.09 11.41
N VAL A 71 -30.56 -17.50 10.85
CA VAL A 71 -30.86 -16.06 10.91
C VAL A 71 -30.82 -15.48 12.33
N TYR A 72 -31.49 -16.15 13.28
CA TYR A 72 -31.63 -15.64 14.65
C TYR A 72 -30.32 -15.65 15.44
N GLU A 73 -29.57 -16.76 15.41
CA GLU A 73 -28.30 -16.86 16.15
C GLU A 73 -27.21 -15.98 15.54
N VAL A 74 -27.14 -15.91 14.22
CA VAL A 74 -26.22 -14.99 13.53
C VAL A 74 -26.57 -13.55 13.86
N THR A 75 -27.85 -13.16 13.82
CA THR A 75 -28.27 -11.80 14.22
C THR A 75 -27.84 -11.48 15.66
N ARG A 76 -28.13 -12.38 16.60
CA ARG A 76 -27.76 -12.20 18.01
C ARG A 76 -26.25 -12.06 18.18
N SER A 77 -25.46 -12.84 17.44
CA SER A 77 -24.00 -12.75 17.45
C SER A 77 -23.50 -11.41 16.92
N LEU A 78 -24.03 -10.95 15.79
CA LEU A 78 -23.66 -9.67 15.18
C LEU A 78 -24.00 -8.46 16.05
N LEU A 79 -25.17 -8.47 16.69
CA LEU A 79 -25.60 -7.37 17.57
C LEU A 79 -24.70 -7.19 18.79
N LYS A 80 -24.01 -8.23 19.26
CA LYS A 80 -23.04 -8.16 20.37
C LYS A 80 -21.75 -7.42 19.98
N LEU A 81 -21.45 -7.31 18.69
CA LEU A 81 -20.25 -6.64 18.18
C LEU A 81 -20.44 -5.13 18.04
N ILE A 82 -21.70 -4.67 18.01
CA ILE A 82 -22.05 -3.26 17.80
C ILE A 82 -21.76 -2.46 19.07
N ALA A 83 -21.12 -1.31 18.89
CA ALA A 83 -20.77 -0.44 20.02
C ALA A 83 -22.02 0.08 20.74
N ALA A 84 -21.98 0.14 22.08
CA ALA A 84 -23.12 0.48 22.90
C ALA A 84 -23.68 1.90 22.62
N ASN A 85 -22.80 2.86 22.34
CA ASN A 85 -23.21 4.22 21.97
C ASN A 85 -23.99 4.21 20.64
N VAL A 86 -23.62 3.37 19.68
CA VAL A 86 -24.32 3.23 18.39
C VAL A 86 -25.71 2.63 18.57
N ARG A 87 -25.87 1.66 19.48
CA ARG A 87 -27.20 1.13 19.87
C ARG A 87 -28.09 2.23 20.47
N GLY A 88 -27.50 3.23 21.12
CA GLY A 88 -28.21 4.39 21.64
C GLY A 88 -28.88 5.27 20.58
N LEU A 89 -28.63 5.04 19.28
CA LEU A 89 -29.35 5.72 18.19
C LEU A 89 -30.72 5.11 17.90
N GLU A 90 -30.99 3.85 18.26
CA GLU A 90 -32.23 3.15 17.91
C GLU A 90 -33.48 3.94 18.37
N GLY A 91 -34.39 4.23 17.44
CA GLY A 91 -35.61 5.00 17.70
C GLY A 91 -35.43 6.52 17.77
N LEU A 92 -34.20 7.03 17.68
CA LEU A 92 -33.95 8.47 17.64
C LEU A 92 -34.09 9.01 16.22
N LYS A 93 -34.58 10.26 16.12
CA LYS A 93 -34.51 11.01 14.86
C LYS A 93 -33.07 11.38 14.58
N VAL A 94 -32.56 10.94 13.43
CA VAL A 94 -31.17 11.20 13.02
C VAL A 94 -31.04 12.67 12.61
N SER A 95 -30.20 13.41 13.33
CA SER A 95 -29.78 14.77 13.03
C SER A 95 -28.26 14.91 13.20
N MET A 96 -27.69 16.01 12.72
CA MET A 96 -26.26 16.30 12.90
C MET A 96 -25.88 16.28 14.38
N GLU A 97 -26.63 17.01 15.22
CA GLU A 97 -26.39 17.12 16.67
C GLU A 97 -26.43 15.75 17.38
N VAL A 98 -27.44 14.92 17.06
CA VAL A 98 -27.58 13.58 17.65
C VAL A 98 -26.40 12.69 17.24
N LEU A 99 -26.03 12.71 15.96
CA LEU A 99 -24.90 11.94 15.46
C LEU A 99 -23.59 12.39 16.10
N TYR A 100 -23.35 13.70 16.20
CA TYR A 100 -22.13 14.23 16.81
C TYR A 100 -22.03 13.85 18.30
N THR A 101 -23.10 14.08 19.06
CA THR A 101 -23.14 13.75 20.49
C THR A 101 -22.92 12.25 20.74
N VAL A 102 -23.63 11.40 19.99
CA VAL A 102 -23.63 9.95 20.25
C VAL A 102 -22.40 9.25 19.68
N LEU A 103 -21.93 9.65 18.49
CA LEU A 103 -20.85 8.96 17.79
C LEU A 103 -19.48 9.60 18.02
N VAL A 104 -19.41 10.93 18.17
CA VAL A 104 -18.14 11.65 18.30
C VAL A 104 -17.81 11.93 19.76
N GLU A 105 -18.70 12.56 20.52
CA GLU A 105 -18.43 12.94 21.92
C GLU A 105 -18.45 11.74 22.87
N ARG A 106 -19.48 10.90 22.74
CA ARG A 106 -19.65 9.67 23.54
C ARG A 106 -18.97 8.45 22.91
N GLY A 107 -18.21 8.66 21.84
CA GLY A 107 -17.50 7.60 21.11
C GLY A 107 -16.42 6.93 21.94
N ASP A 108 -16.22 5.63 21.70
CA ASP A 108 -15.26 4.84 22.47
C ASP A 108 -13.81 5.32 22.24
N LYS A 109 -13.03 5.39 23.31
CA LYS A 109 -11.65 5.91 23.26
C LYS A 109 -10.62 4.84 22.90
N ILE A 110 -11.04 3.58 22.75
CA ILE A 110 -10.20 2.42 22.40
C ILE A 110 -9.39 2.65 21.11
N PRO A 111 -8.14 2.14 21.02
CA PRO A 111 -7.30 2.27 19.83
C PRO A 111 -7.91 1.70 18.53
N TRP A 112 -7.44 2.23 17.39
CA TRP A 112 -7.81 1.81 16.03
C TRP A 112 -6.94 0.64 15.53
N ASN A 113 -6.71 -0.37 16.37
CA ASN A 113 -5.80 -1.48 16.09
C ASN A 113 -6.48 -2.85 15.90
N ARG A 114 -7.82 -2.90 15.88
CA ARG A 114 -8.62 -4.12 15.74
C ARG A 114 -9.43 -4.15 14.43
N PRO A 115 -9.96 -5.32 14.02
CA PRO A 115 -10.94 -5.40 12.94
C PRO A 115 -12.23 -4.70 13.34
N VAL A 116 -12.65 -3.71 12.56
CA VAL A 116 -13.77 -2.84 12.90
C VAL A 116 -14.60 -2.47 11.68
N GLY A 117 -15.86 -2.14 11.94
CA GLY A 117 -16.63 -1.26 11.08
C GLY A 117 -16.52 0.19 11.54
N TYR A 118 -16.51 1.09 10.59
CA TYR A 118 -16.42 2.52 10.85
C TYR A 118 -17.40 3.31 9.98
N ALA A 119 -17.70 4.52 10.43
CA ALA A 119 -18.34 5.54 9.62
C ALA A 119 -17.41 6.74 9.47
N SER A 120 -17.46 7.39 8.32
CA SER A 120 -16.97 8.76 8.13
C SER A 120 -18.18 9.67 8.05
N PHE A 121 -18.41 10.39 9.15
CA PHE A 121 -19.45 11.39 9.29
C PHE A 121 -18.90 12.73 8.80
N VAL A 122 -19.35 13.18 7.64
CA VAL A 122 -18.85 14.40 6.99
C VAL A 122 -19.77 15.56 7.34
N THR A 123 -19.21 16.63 7.89
CA THR A 123 -19.89 17.88 8.26
C THR A 123 -19.37 19.05 7.41
N ASP A 124 -20.11 20.16 7.35
CA ASP A 124 -19.69 21.38 6.66
C ASP A 124 -19.88 22.60 7.56
N VAL A 125 -18.81 23.35 7.82
CA VAL A 125 -18.85 24.49 8.76
C VAL A 125 -19.71 25.65 8.29
N ARG A 126 -20.09 25.69 6.99
CA ARG A 126 -20.94 26.74 6.42
C ARG A 126 -22.43 26.52 6.72
N GLN A 127 -22.82 25.28 7.04
CA GLN A 127 -24.19 24.93 7.37
C GLN A 127 -24.20 23.83 8.44
N ILE A 128 -24.58 24.21 9.66
CA ILE A 128 -24.48 23.37 10.85
C ILE A 128 -25.31 22.07 10.73
N ASP A 129 -26.45 22.11 10.05
CA ASP A 129 -27.31 20.93 9.88
C ASP A 129 -26.92 20.06 8.67
N TRP A 130 -25.92 20.46 7.89
CA TRP A 130 -25.48 19.70 6.72
C TRP A 130 -24.58 18.54 7.15
N TRP A 131 -24.91 17.33 6.69
CA TRP A 131 -24.06 16.16 6.91
C TRP A 131 -24.23 15.09 5.83
N ARG A 132 -23.21 14.26 5.66
CA ARG A 132 -23.21 13.08 4.77
C ARG A 132 -22.48 11.93 5.44
N MET A 133 -22.90 10.69 5.16
CA MET A 133 -22.34 9.50 5.82
C MET A 133 -21.76 8.52 4.82
N TYR A 134 -20.56 8.02 5.14
CA TYR A 134 -19.93 6.88 4.49
C TYR A 134 -19.71 5.78 5.53
N CYS A 135 -20.14 4.55 5.25
CA CYS A 135 -19.84 3.38 6.07
C CYS A 135 -18.75 2.55 5.40
N GLY A 136 -17.93 1.87 6.20
CA GLY A 136 -16.96 0.92 5.67
C GLY A 136 -16.49 -0.05 6.74
N GLN A 137 -15.74 -1.04 6.30
CA GLN A 137 -15.15 -2.05 7.15
C GLN A 137 -13.66 -2.21 6.85
N CYS A 138 -12.92 -2.69 7.83
CA CYS A 138 -11.52 -3.05 7.64
C CYS A 138 -11.04 -4.02 8.73
N PHE A 139 -10.16 -4.94 8.33
CA PHE A 139 -9.43 -5.78 9.27
C PHE A 139 -8.40 -4.97 10.07
N LEU A 140 -7.78 -3.95 9.45
CA LEU A 140 -6.76 -3.10 10.06
C LEU A 140 -7.16 -1.63 9.99
N ALA A 141 -7.74 -1.15 11.09
CA ALA A 141 -8.34 0.17 11.13
C ALA A 141 -7.34 1.30 11.00
N TRP A 142 -6.19 1.22 11.67
CA TRP A 142 -5.12 2.22 11.55
C TRP A 142 -4.72 2.44 10.09
N ARG A 143 -4.44 1.37 9.34
CA ARG A 143 -4.12 1.47 7.92
C ARG A 143 -5.25 2.10 7.12
N ARG A 144 -6.48 1.64 7.32
CA ARG A 144 -7.63 2.12 6.54
C ARG A 144 -7.90 3.59 6.80
N ILE A 145 -7.89 4.01 8.06
CA ILE A 145 -8.20 5.39 8.45
C ILE A 145 -6.99 6.29 8.19
N MET A 146 -5.85 6.03 8.82
CA MET A 146 -4.68 6.92 8.79
C MET A 146 -3.93 6.89 7.46
N CYS A 147 -3.64 5.69 6.93
CA CYS A 147 -2.79 5.55 5.75
C CYS A 147 -3.56 5.76 4.44
N GLN A 148 -4.84 5.37 4.40
CA GLN A 148 -5.65 5.45 3.18
C GLN A 148 -6.57 6.68 3.17
N HIS A 149 -7.55 6.75 4.08
CA HIS A 149 -8.54 7.83 4.05
C HIS A 149 -7.94 9.19 4.35
N THR A 150 -7.24 9.34 5.47
CA THR A 150 -6.68 10.63 5.90
C THR A 150 -5.71 11.18 4.85
N GLN A 151 -4.80 10.36 4.31
CA GLN A 151 -3.91 10.80 3.22
C GLN A 151 -4.68 11.18 1.96
N ALA A 152 -5.71 10.42 1.57
CA ALA A 152 -6.52 10.74 0.40
C ALA A 152 -7.26 12.07 0.56
N ILE A 153 -7.77 12.35 1.76
CA ILE A 153 -8.46 13.61 2.10
C ILE A 153 -7.48 14.78 2.04
N LEU A 154 -6.32 14.67 2.70
CA LEU A 154 -5.28 15.70 2.68
C LEU A 154 -4.73 15.95 1.27
N ARG A 155 -4.67 14.93 0.42
CA ARG A 155 -4.25 15.06 -0.99
C ARG A 155 -5.35 15.57 -1.92
N SER A 156 -6.51 16.00 -1.41
CA SER A 156 -7.61 16.49 -2.26
C SER A 156 -8.06 15.47 -3.31
N SER A 157 -8.03 14.17 -2.94
CA SER A 157 -8.39 13.09 -3.86
C SER A 157 -9.85 13.20 -4.31
N THR A 158 -10.12 12.83 -5.55
CA THR A 158 -11.48 12.74 -6.12
C THR A 158 -11.80 11.34 -6.64
N SER A 159 -11.04 10.32 -6.19
CA SER A 159 -11.12 8.95 -6.71
C SER A 159 -12.36 8.17 -6.25
N SER A 160 -13.06 8.65 -5.22
CA SER A 160 -14.32 8.10 -4.74
C SER A 160 -15.33 9.22 -4.49
N LEU A 161 -16.62 8.90 -4.41
CA LEU A 161 -17.65 9.88 -4.04
C LEU A 161 -17.36 10.48 -2.65
N HIS A 162 -16.95 9.66 -1.68
CA HIS A 162 -16.56 10.13 -0.34
C HIS A 162 -15.47 11.21 -0.41
N TYR A 163 -14.39 10.98 -1.15
CA TYR A 163 -13.30 11.95 -1.25
C TYR A 163 -13.69 13.18 -2.09
N TYR A 164 -14.46 12.99 -3.16
CA TYR A 164 -14.96 14.08 -3.98
C TYR A 164 -15.85 15.04 -3.18
N ILE A 165 -16.72 14.53 -2.31
CA ILE A 165 -17.58 15.36 -1.46
C ILE A 165 -16.73 16.15 -0.46
N LEU A 166 -15.66 15.59 0.09
CA LEU A 166 -14.73 16.37 0.92
C LEU A 166 -13.99 17.43 0.10
N TRP A 167 -13.49 17.06 -1.08
CA TRP A 167 -12.81 17.96 -2.02
C TRP A 167 -13.67 19.15 -2.45
N ILE A 168 -14.91 18.94 -2.89
CA ILE A 168 -15.76 20.04 -3.38
C ILE A 168 -16.11 21.05 -2.29
N GLY A 169 -16.11 20.63 -1.01
CA GLY A 169 -16.27 21.52 0.15
C GLY A 169 -15.13 22.54 0.32
N ASN A 170 -13.99 22.32 -0.33
CA ASN A 170 -12.87 23.25 -0.45
C ASN A 170 -12.43 23.91 0.88
N GLY A 171 -12.06 23.09 1.86
CA GLY A 171 -11.62 23.59 3.17
C GLY A 171 -12.70 23.64 4.24
N ASN A 172 -13.99 23.54 3.87
CA ASN A 172 -15.10 23.73 4.80
C ASN A 172 -15.64 22.42 5.39
N ARG A 173 -15.16 21.27 4.92
CA ARG A 173 -15.70 19.96 5.32
C ARG A 173 -14.74 19.17 6.17
N THR A 174 -15.29 18.49 7.17
CA THR A 174 -14.54 17.66 8.10
C THR A 174 -15.09 16.23 8.07
N ALA A 175 -14.20 15.25 7.91
CA ALA A 175 -14.53 13.85 8.05
C ALA A 175 -14.26 13.39 9.49
N HIS A 176 -15.31 13.01 10.22
CA HIS A 176 -15.21 12.44 11.55
C HIS A 176 -15.28 10.91 11.46
N PHE A 177 -14.17 10.22 11.71
CA PHE A 177 -14.11 8.77 11.73
C PHE A 177 -14.56 8.25 13.11
N VAL A 178 -15.60 7.43 13.09
CA VAL A 178 -16.25 6.84 14.28
C VAL A 178 -16.35 5.33 14.12
N LYS A 179 -16.20 4.60 15.23
CA LYS A 179 -16.29 3.14 15.25
C LYS A 179 -17.76 2.73 15.37
N LEU A 180 -18.20 1.77 14.55
CA LEU A 180 -19.59 1.28 14.54
C LEU A 180 -19.72 -0.09 15.24
N TRP A 181 -18.80 -0.99 14.92
CA TRP A 181 -18.69 -2.32 15.54
C TRP A 181 -17.22 -2.74 15.61
N GLU A 182 -16.93 -3.70 16.46
CA GLU A 182 -15.59 -4.24 16.66
C GLU A 182 -15.64 -5.76 16.80
N PHE A 183 -14.67 -6.44 16.19
CA PHE A 183 -14.43 -7.86 16.42
C PHE A 183 -13.37 -8.07 17.51
N PRO A 184 -13.46 -9.17 18.28
CA PRO A 184 -12.42 -9.57 19.22
C PRO A 184 -11.03 -9.66 18.59
N GLU A 185 -9.99 -9.42 19.39
CA GLU A 185 -8.59 -9.34 18.93
C GLU A 185 -8.06 -10.68 18.37
N ASP A 186 -8.65 -11.80 18.79
CA ASP A 186 -8.36 -13.17 18.34
C ASP A 186 -9.16 -13.58 17.08
N THR A 187 -9.91 -12.66 16.47
CA THR A 187 -10.68 -12.95 15.26
C THR A 187 -9.75 -13.28 14.09
N LEU A 188 -9.94 -14.46 13.51
CA LEU A 188 -9.25 -14.90 12.30
C LEU A 188 -9.80 -14.15 11.08
N ASP A 189 -8.91 -13.74 10.18
CA ASP A 189 -9.28 -13.23 8.85
C ASP A 189 -9.66 -14.41 7.94
N ASP A 190 -10.85 -14.95 8.18
CA ASP A 190 -11.41 -16.09 7.46
C ASP A 190 -12.67 -15.70 6.68
N SER A 191 -13.21 -16.68 5.95
CA SER A 191 -14.42 -16.46 5.15
C SER A 191 -15.61 -16.01 6.00
N TRP A 192 -15.69 -16.49 7.24
CA TRP A 192 -16.77 -16.17 8.15
C TRP A 192 -16.67 -14.76 8.73
N TYR A 193 -15.46 -14.30 9.07
CA TYR A 193 -15.20 -12.90 9.37
C TYR A 193 -15.66 -12.01 8.22
N GLN A 194 -15.26 -12.31 6.98
CA GLN A 194 -15.63 -11.50 5.82
C GLN A 194 -17.15 -11.46 5.62
N ILE A 195 -17.85 -12.59 5.79
CA ILE A 195 -19.33 -12.65 5.69
C ILE A 195 -19.99 -11.79 6.77
N ARG A 196 -19.57 -11.94 8.04
CA ARG A 196 -20.10 -11.13 9.16
C ARG A 196 -19.85 -9.65 8.95
N SER A 197 -18.65 -9.29 8.49
CA SER A 197 -18.24 -7.91 8.20
C SER A 197 -19.09 -7.31 7.07
N ASN A 198 -19.33 -8.06 6.00
CA ASN A 198 -20.18 -7.64 4.88
C ASN A 198 -21.65 -7.46 5.30
N ILE A 199 -22.18 -8.35 6.15
CA ILE A 199 -23.56 -8.23 6.67
C ILE A 199 -23.68 -6.97 7.54
N LEU A 200 -22.74 -6.75 8.47
CA LEU A 200 -22.76 -5.55 9.32
C LEU A 200 -22.62 -4.26 8.51
N GLU A 201 -21.72 -4.23 7.52
CA GLU A 201 -21.61 -3.07 6.61
C GLU A 201 -22.93 -2.83 5.85
N ALA A 202 -23.60 -3.89 5.37
CA ALA A 202 -24.89 -3.76 4.70
C ALA A 202 -25.98 -3.22 5.64
N VAL A 203 -26.07 -3.74 6.87
CA VAL A 203 -27.01 -3.28 7.90
C VAL A 203 -26.79 -1.80 8.21
N PHE A 204 -25.54 -1.38 8.42
CA PHE A 204 -25.25 0.02 8.71
C PHE A 204 -25.44 0.95 7.51
N CYS A 205 -25.11 0.49 6.30
CA CYS A 205 -25.43 1.26 5.10
C CYS A 205 -26.94 1.46 4.94
N LYS A 206 -27.78 0.47 5.28
CA LYS A 206 -29.24 0.64 5.31
C LYS A 206 -29.68 1.58 6.44
N ALA A 207 -29.17 1.37 7.66
CA ALA A 207 -29.53 2.15 8.83
C ALA A 207 -29.21 3.66 8.67
N PHE A 208 -28.05 3.97 8.06
CA PHE A 208 -27.66 5.34 7.74
C PHE A 208 -28.10 5.82 6.34
N ARG A 209 -28.81 4.96 5.58
CA ARG A 209 -29.24 5.22 4.19
C ARG A 209 -28.11 5.70 3.29
N THR A 210 -26.92 5.09 3.41
CA THR A 210 -25.70 5.56 2.73
C THR A 210 -25.57 5.11 1.27
N HIS A 211 -26.46 4.24 0.78
CA HIS A 211 -26.42 3.68 -0.58
C HIS A 211 -27.45 4.29 -1.52
N HIS A 212 -27.08 4.35 -2.80
CA HIS A 212 -27.94 4.80 -3.91
C HIS A 212 -28.61 3.63 -4.64
N GLY A 213 -29.29 2.76 -3.89
CA GLY A 213 -30.10 1.66 -4.45
C GLY A 213 -29.42 0.30 -4.60
N MET A 214 -28.13 0.19 -4.28
CA MET A 214 -27.40 -1.10 -4.34
C MET A 214 -27.73 -2.07 -3.20
N LEU A 215 -28.46 -1.62 -2.18
CA LEU A 215 -29.01 -2.44 -1.11
C LEU A 215 -30.56 -2.45 -1.09
N ASN A 216 -31.17 -2.06 -2.21
CA ASN A 216 -32.60 -2.21 -2.40
C ASN A 216 -32.89 -3.58 -3.01
N ARG A 217 -34.04 -4.16 -2.66
CA ARG A 217 -34.46 -5.45 -3.21
C ARG A 217 -34.65 -5.35 -4.73
N ILE A 218 -34.16 -6.36 -5.45
CA ILE A 218 -34.20 -6.41 -6.92
C ILE A 218 -35.64 -6.57 -7.44
N ASP A 219 -36.52 -7.18 -6.66
CA ASP A 219 -37.94 -7.39 -6.97
C ASP A 219 -38.80 -6.13 -6.76
N CYS A 220 -38.26 -5.07 -6.14
CA CYS A 220 -38.96 -3.84 -5.85
C CYS A 220 -38.47 -2.68 -6.76
N LEU A 221 -39.06 -2.57 -7.95
CA LEU A 221 -38.73 -1.54 -8.94
C LEU A 221 -39.07 -0.10 -8.49
N ASP A 222 -39.96 0.07 -7.50
CA ASP A 222 -40.46 1.37 -7.02
C ASP A 222 -39.73 1.94 -5.80
N SER A 223 -38.67 1.28 -5.32
CA SER A 223 -37.85 1.80 -4.22
C SER A 223 -36.89 2.91 -4.69
N ARG A 224 -37.41 4.03 -5.21
CA ARG A 224 -36.61 5.24 -5.47
C ARG A 224 -36.27 5.94 -4.15
N ILE A 225 -35.52 5.27 -3.29
CA ILE A 225 -34.97 5.87 -2.07
C ILE A 225 -33.94 6.89 -2.52
N LYS A 226 -34.32 8.16 -2.44
CA LYS A 226 -33.44 9.30 -2.57
C LYS A 226 -32.43 9.24 -1.43
N SER A 227 -31.16 9.06 -1.75
CA SER A 227 -30.08 8.96 -0.76
C SER A 227 -29.14 10.15 -0.85
N TYR A 228 -28.66 10.57 0.33
CA TYR A 228 -27.58 11.54 0.53
C TYR A 228 -26.28 10.82 0.94
N GLY A 229 -26.23 9.50 0.78
CA GLY A 229 -25.14 8.67 1.21
C GLY A 229 -23.90 8.75 0.33
N LEU A 230 -22.77 8.27 0.86
CA LEU A 230 -21.49 8.28 0.13
C LEU A 230 -21.03 6.89 -0.32
N ASN A 231 -21.81 5.84 -0.04
CA ASN A 231 -21.51 4.47 -0.46
C ASN A 231 -22.10 4.18 -1.86
N ILE A 232 -21.24 3.74 -2.79
CA ILE A 232 -21.65 3.41 -4.16
C ILE A 232 -21.87 1.90 -4.32
N MET A 233 -20.87 1.09 -3.98
CA MET A 233 -20.87 -0.36 -4.19
C MET A 233 -21.39 -1.12 -2.97
N THR A 234 -22.30 -2.08 -3.18
CA THR A 234 -22.76 -2.99 -2.12
C THR A 234 -21.58 -3.70 -1.44
N PRO A 235 -21.56 -3.83 -0.10
CA PRO A 235 -20.53 -4.60 0.60
C PRO A 235 -20.61 -6.10 0.33
N LEU A 236 -21.75 -6.61 -0.16
CA LEU A 236 -21.99 -8.04 -0.35
C LEU A 236 -21.15 -8.67 -1.47
N VAL A 237 -20.52 -7.87 -2.33
CA VAL A 237 -19.57 -8.38 -3.34
C VAL A 237 -18.12 -8.42 -2.85
N GLN A 238 -17.82 -7.92 -1.66
CA GLN A 238 -16.46 -7.92 -1.13
C GLN A 238 -16.04 -9.35 -0.77
N GLY A 239 -14.98 -9.86 -1.40
CA GLY A 239 -14.36 -11.15 -1.07
C GLY A 239 -14.76 -12.35 -1.95
N TYR A 240 -15.87 -12.28 -2.71
CA TYR A 240 -16.46 -13.49 -3.32
C TYR A 240 -16.85 -13.40 -4.80
N VAL A 241 -16.79 -12.22 -5.45
CA VAL A 241 -17.25 -12.09 -6.83
C VAL A 241 -16.31 -11.23 -7.68
N THR A 242 -15.93 -11.72 -8.86
CA THR A 242 -15.36 -10.90 -9.93
C THR A 242 -16.42 -9.86 -10.33
N LEU A 243 -16.25 -8.62 -9.87
CA LEU A 243 -17.15 -7.49 -10.12
C LEU A 243 -17.54 -7.38 -11.61
N SER A 244 -18.77 -7.79 -11.95
CA SER A 244 -19.25 -7.75 -13.33
C SER A 244 -19.38 -6.32 -13.83
N LYS A 245 -19.16 -6.11 -15.13
CA LYS A 245 -19.32 -4.78 -15.76
C LYS A 245 -20.73 -4.23 -15.54
N ALA A 246 -21.76 -5.09 -15.62
CA ALA A 246 -23.15 -4.73 -15.39
C ALA A 246 -23.39 -4.20 -13.96
N LEU A 247 -22.81 -4.84 -12.94
CA LEU A 247 -22.95 -4.41 -11.56
C LEU A 247 -22.29 -3.04 -11.30
N ARG A 248 -21.12 -2.80 -11.91
CA ARG A 248 -20.45 -1.48 -11.84
C ARG A 248 -21.27 -0.38 -12.50
N VAL A 249 -21.87 -0.66 -13.66
CA VAL A 249 -22.75 0.30 -14.36
C VAL A 249 -23.96 0.62 -13.50
N LYS A 250 -24.62 -0.40 -12.92
CA LYS A 250 -25.76 -0.20 -12.02
C LYS A 250 -25.38 0.65 -10.80
N ALA A 251 -24.26 0.36 -10.16
CA ALA A 251 -23.80 1.09 -8.98
C ALA A 251 -23.48 2.56 -9.29
N ASN A 252 -22.85 2.84 -10.45
CA ASN A 252 -22.53 4.21 -10.86
C ASN A 252 -23.77 5.00 -11.33
N ALA A 253 -24.87 4.34 -11.68
CA ALA A 253 -26.11 5.02 -12.06
C ALA A 253 -26.83 5.62 -10.84
N GLY A 254 -26.72 5.00 -9.66
CA GLY A 254 -27.42 5.43 -8.44
C GLY A 254 -27.20 6.91 -8.08
N PRO A 255 -25.94 7.39 -7.94
CA PRO A 255 -25.65 8.77 -7.57
C PRO A 255 -26.33 9.84 -8.45
N SER A 256 -26.60 9.55 -9.72
CA SER A 256 -27.29 10.49 -10.64
C SER A 256 -28.72 10.83 -10.20
N GLN A 257 -29.33 10.02 -9.33
CA GLN A 257 -30.67 10.21 -8.81
C GLN A 257 -30.70 10.89 -7.43
N SER A 258 -29.54 11.20 -6.86
CA SER A 258 -29.46 11.86 -5.55
C SER A 258 -30.13 13.25 -5.59
N PRO A 259 -30.81 13.68 -4.50
CA PRO A 259 -31.28 15.05 -4.37
C PRO A 259 -30.15 16.07 -4.23
N ASP A 260 -28.99 15.62 -3.75
CA ASP A 260 -27.79 16.45 -3.59
C ASP A 260 -27.17 16.72 -4.97
N ALA A 261 -27.03 18.02 -5.30
CA ALA A 261 -26.54 18.43 -6.61
C ALA A 261 -25.07 18.04 -6.84
N GLN A 262 -24.27 18.00 -5.76
CA GLN A 262 -22.86 17.63 -5.81
C GLN A 262 -22.69 16.13 -6.03
N ILE A 263 -23.47 15.30 -5.33
CA ILE A 263 -23.48 13.84 -5.54
C ILE A 263 -23.91 13.52 -6.97
N LYS A 264 -24.94 14.20 -7.48
CA LYS A 264 -25.41 14.05 -8.86
C LYS A 264 -24.32 14.42 -9.87
N HIS A 265 -23.62 15.53 -9.64
CA HIS A 265 -22.54 16.00 -10.50
C HIS A 265 -21.35 15.03 -10.53
N TRP A 266 -21.07 14.29 -9.45
CA TRP A 266 -19.97 13.33 -9.42
C TRP A 266 -20.04 12.29 -10.56
N ALA A 267 -21.26 11.87 -10.95
CA ALA A 267 -21.47 10.92 -12.04
C ALA A 267 -20.96 11.43 -13.40
N THR A 268 -20.99 12.74 -13.63
CA THR A 268 -20.52 13.41 -14.86
C THR A 268 -19.16 14.09 -14.69
N PHE A 269 -18.62 14.14 -13.46
CA PHE A 269 -17.32 14.74 -13.16
C PHE A 269 -16.13 13.90 -13.66
N ASN A 270 -16.26 12.57 -13.66
CA ASN A 270 -15.17 11.64 -13.96
C ASN A 270 -15.17 10.89 -15.34
N PRO A 271 -15.94 11.23 -16.40
CA PRO A 271 -15.92 10.45 -17.63
C PRO A 271 -14.64 10.64 -18.48
N SER A 272 -13.69 11.48 -18.06
CA SER A 272 -12.54 11.88 -18.87
C SER A 272 -11.17 11.59 -18.23
N LYS A 273 -10.85 10.31 -17.97
CA LYS A 273 -9.43 9.89 -17.86
C LYS A 273 -9.15 8.55 -18.53
N LYS A 274 -8.98 8.59 -19.86
CA LYS A 274 -7.82 8.02 -20.58
C LYS A 274 -7.62 8.76 -21.91
N LYS A 275 -7.54 10.10 -21.93
CA LYS A 275 -6.69 10.71 -22.98
C LYS A 275 -5.27 10.34 -22.56
N LYS A 276 -4.75 9.23 -23.10
CA LYS A 276 -3.31 8.98 -23.09
C LYS A 276 -2.71 10.22 -23.72
N ILE A 277 -2.08 11.09 -22.94
CA ILE A 277 -1.17 12.07 -23.51
C ILE A 277 0.02 11.23 -23.97
N GLN A 278 -0.09 10.64 -25.15
CA GLN A 278 1.06 10.11 -25.89
C GLN A 278 1.79 11.33 -26.42
N ARG A 279 2.65 11.91 -25.59
CA ARG A 279 3.77 12.67 -26.11
C ARG A 279 4.92 11.70 -26.23
N LYS A 280 5.54 11.63 -27.41
CA LYS A 280 6.85 10.98 -27.56
C LYS A 280 7.79 11.73 -26.61
N PRO A 281 8.31 11.09 -25.54
CA PRO A 281 9.20 11.77 -24.64
C PRO A 281 10.51 12.02 -25.40
N ARG A 282 10.79 13.29 -25.67
CA ARG A 282 12.13 13.70 -26.09
C ARG A 282 12.99 13.89 -24.83
N PRO A 283 14.31 13.72 -24.95
CA PRO A 283 15.22 14.07 -23.87
C PRO A 283 15.02 15.52 -23.43
N ILE A 284 15.08 15.75 -22.11
CA ILE A 284 14.97 17.08 -21.51
C ILE A 284 16.36 17.62 -21.22
N PHE A 285 16.61 18.81 -21.73
CA PHE A 285 17.82 19.61 -21.53
C PHE A 285 17.55 20.72 -20.51
N GLN A 286 18.62 21.30 -19.98
CA GLN A 286 18.52 22.44 -19.05
C GLN A 286 17.71 23.61 -19.63
N CYS A 287 17.88 23.89 -20.93
CA CYS A 287 17.12 24.93 -21.62
C CYS A 287 15.61 24.67 -21.62
N ASP A 288 15.17 23.41 -21.56
CA ASP A 288 13.74 23.08 -21.49
C ASP A 288 13.12 23.51 -20.16
N PHE A 289 13.89 23.49 -19.07
CA PHE A 289 13.42 23.97 -17.76
C PHE A 289 13.34 25.50 -17.71
N GLY A 290 14.34 26.19 -18.27
CA GLY A 290 14.29 27.64 -18.44
C GLY A 290 13.11 28.07 -19.30
N ALA A 291 12.90 27.40 -20.43
CA ALA A 291 11.76 27.66 -21.31
C ALA A 291 10.41 27.35 -20.63
N ALA A 292 10.31 26.25 -19.87
CA ALA A 292 9.11 25.94 -19.11
C ALA A 292 8.78 27.02 -18.06
N LEU A 293 9.79 27.56 -17.38
CA LEU A 293 9.62 28.68 -16.45
C LEU A 293 9.21 29.95 -17.19
N GLY A 294 9.85 30.30 -18.31
CA GLY A 294 9.48 31.46 -19.12
C GLY A 294 8.03 31.39 -19.63
N ILE A 295 7.59 30.21 -20.08
CA ILE A 295 6.19 29.96 -20.46
C ILE A 295 5.24 30.10 -19.26
N ALA A 296 5.64 29.60 -18.09
CA ALA A 296 4.82 29.67 -16.89
C ALA A 296 4.61 31.10 -16.39
N LEU A 297 5.64 31.94 -16.50
CA LEU A 297 5.60 33.36 -16.10
C LEU A 297 4.88 34.22 -17.14
N GLY A 298 5.01 33.89 -18.44
CA GLY A 298 4.32 34.59 -19.54
C GLY A 298 4.85 36.01 -19.80
N ASP A 299 5.87 36.43 -19.07
CA ASP A 299 6.50 37.75 -19.11
C ASP A 299 8.02 37.57 -19.18
N LYS A 300 8.63 38.20 -20.20
CA LYS A 300 10.07 38.10 -20.47
C LYS A 300 10.90 38.86 -19.45
N GLU A 301 10.45 40.03 -18.99
CA GLU A 301 11.19 40.84 -18.01
C GLU A 301 11.17 40.12 -16.67
N LEU A 302 9.98 39.68 -16.23
CA LEU A 302 9.83 38.90 -15.01
C LEU A 302 10.66 37.60 -15.05
N PHE A 303 10.72 36.92 -16.20
CA PHE A 303 11.57 35.74 -16.36
C PHE A 303 13.04 36.06 -16.14
N GLN A 304 13.56 37.14 -16.71
CA GLN A 304 14.95 37.55 -16.51
C GLN A 304 15.22 37.95 -15.05
N ASP A 305 14.30 38.70 -14.42
CA ASP A 305 14.39 39.07 -13.01
C ASP A 305 14.46 37.82 -12.10
N VAL A 306 13.63 36.81 -12.39
CA VAL A 306 13.64 35.55 -11.63
C VAL A 306 14.96 34.79 -11.84
N ILE A 307 15.47 34.73 -13.07
CA ILE A 307 16.74 34.07 -13.34
C ILE A 307 17.91 34.79 -12.65
N GLU A 308 17.93 36.12 -12.68
CA GLU A 308 18.92 36.93 -11.97
C GLU A 308 18.81 36.73 -10.45
N LEU A 309 17.59 36.70 -9.92
CA LEU A 309 17.33 36.42 -8.51
C LEU A 309 17.88 35.05 -8.08
N LEU A 310 17.67 34.01 -8.89
CA LEU A 310 18.15 32.65 -8.61
C LEU A 310 19.68 32.53 -8.71
N ARG A 311 20.32 33.38 -9.54
CA ARG A 311 21.78 33.40 -9.73
C ARG A 311 22.52 34.36 -8.79
N SER A 312 21.80 35.31 -8.19
CA SER A 312 22.39 36.30 -7.29
C SER A 312 23.03 35.63 -6.05
N PRO A 313 24.18 36.13 -5.58
CA PRO A 313 24.83 35.61 -4.39
C PRO A 313 23.88 35.67 -3.18
N GLY A 314 23.93 34.63 -2.34
CA GLY A 314 23.09 34.53 -1.15
C GLY A 314 23.37 35.67 -0.17
N TYR A 315 22.31 36.19 0.46
CA TYR A 315 22.48 37.09 1.61
C TYR A 315 22.99 36.27 2.81
N PRO A 316 24.00 36.75 3.54
CA PRO A 316 24.53 36.00 4.68
C PRO A 316 23.46 35.85 5.76
N ALA A 317 23.08 34.61 6.07
CA ALA A 317 22.20 34.28 7.19
C ALA A 317 22.75 34.83 8.52
N GLN A 318 21.88 35.41 9.38
CA GLN A 318 22.22 35.72 10.77
C GLN A 318 21.69 34.60 11.69
N PRO A 319 22.53 33.63 12.10
CA PRO A 319 22.06 32.39 12.72
C PRO A 319 21.38 32.56 14.09
N ASN A 320 21.73 33.60 14.85
CA ASN A 320 21.34 33.79 16.25
C ASN A 320 19.82 33.84 16.52
N LEU A 321 19.00 34.13 15.49
CA LEU A 321 17.54 34.18 15.61
C LEU A 321 16.85 32.81 15.40
N CYS A 322 17.59 31.79 14.94
CA CYS A 322 17.07 30.47 14.62
C CYS A 322 17.49 29.39 15.62
N ASP A 323 18.19 29.73 16.71
CA ASP A 323 18.74 28.77 17.69
C ASP A 323 17.66 27.90 18.35
N SER A 324 16.41 28.37 18.42
CA SER A 324 15.26 27.64 18.97
C SER A 324 14.40 26.91 17.93
N ILE A 325 14.66 27.09 16.63
CA ILE A 325 13.84 26.56 15.53
C ILE A 325 14.44 25.24 15.03
N PRO A 326 13.71 24.12 15.07
CA PRO A 326 14.26 22.85 14.63
C PRO A 326 14.25 22.75 13.10
N PHE A 327 15.44 22.63 12.52
CA PHE A 327 15.67 22.31 11.11
C PHE A 327 16.89 21.39 10.98
N ALA A 328 17.02 20.75 9.83
CA ALA A 328 18.18 19.97 9.44
C ALA A 328 18.90 20.65 8.27
N GLY A 329 20.23 20.58 8.27
CA GLY A 329 21.07 21.12 7.22
C GLY A 329 21.53 22.56 7.45
N SER A 330 21.70 23.33 6.38
CA SER A 330 22.42 24.62 6.41
C SER A 330 21.52 25.77 5.98
N LEU A 331 21.52 26.86 6.76
CA LEU A 331 20.85 28.12 6.38
C LEU A 331 21.46 28.75 5.12
N GLN A 332 22.67 28.36 4.72
CA GLN A 332 23.33 28.84 3.51
C GLN A 332 23.01 28.00 2.26
N ALA A 333 22.24 26.92 2.40
CA ALA A 333 21.87 26.09 1.27
C ALA A 333 20.95 26.84 0.30
N ALA A 334 21.19 26.66 -1.02
CA ALA A 334 20.38 27.28 -2.07
C ALA A 334 19.02 26.59 -2.29
N ILE A 335 18.86 25.35 -1.82
CA ILE A 335 17.61 24.58 -1.91
C ILE A 335 17.09 24.28 -0.50
N GLY A 336 15.80 24.58 -0.28
CA GLY A 336 15.06 24.22 0.92
C GLY A 336 13.95 23.20 0.67
N PHE A 337 13.65 22.36 1.65
CA PHE A 337 12.49 21.46 1.65
C PHE A 337 11.63 21.70 2.88
N VAL A 338 10.34 21.95 2.66
CA VAL A 338 9.32 21.97 3.71
C VAL A 338 8.52 20.69 3.63
N LEU A 339 8.59 19.87 4.66
CA LEU A 339 8.02 18.53 4.68
C LEU A 339 6.64 18.53 5.35
N ASP A 340 5.70 17.80 4.76
CA ASP A 340 4.42 17.49 5.38
C ASP A 340 4.55 16.24 6.29
N TYR A 341 3.94 15.12 5.91
CA TYR A 341 4.07 13.82 6.56
C TYR A 341 4.83 12.85 5.65
N ALA A 342 5.39 11.80 6.23
CA ALA A 342 5.94 10.71 5.44
C ALA A 342 4.81 9.93 4.76
N ALA A 343 4.75 9.96 3.43
CA ALA A 343 3.79 9.19 2.66
C ALA A 343 4.03 7.70 2.91
N VAL A 344 2.98 6.95 3.25
CA VAL A 344 3.07 5.51 3.48
C VAL A 344 2.25 4.75 2.46
N SER A 345 2.67 3.52 2.16
CA SER A 345 1.94 2.67 1.21
C SER A 345 0.54 2.39 1.71
N VAL A 346 -0.44 2.47 0.80
CA VAL A 346 -1.80 1.96 1.05
C VAL A 346 -1.82 0.45 1.32
N ALA A 347 -0.75 -0.26 0.96
CA ALA A 347 -0.62 -1.70 1.09
C ALA A 347 0.06 -2.15 2.40
N ASN A 348 0.78 -1.26 3.10
CA ASN A 348 1.61 -1.64 4.26
C ASN A 348 0.91 -1.29 5.58
N ASP A 349 0.95 -2.22 6.52
CA ASP A 349 0.26 -2.14 7.81
C ASP A 349 1.10 -1.53 8.93
N SER A 350 2.42 -1.39 8.73
CA SER A 350 3.31 -0.89 9.78
C SER A 350 3.18 0.64 9.94
N PRO A 351 2.84 1.16 11.14
CA PRO A 351 3.49 2.39 11.57
C PRO A 351 4.99 2.10 11.50
N LEU A 352 5.73 3.02 10.90
CA LEU A 352 7.18 2.93 10.84
C LEU A 352 7.71 2.52 12.22
N GLU A 353 8.49 1.43 12.31
CA GLU A 353 9.66 1.56 13.16
C GLU A 353 10.40 2.74 12.55
N SER A 354 10.46 3.83 13.33
CA SER A 354 10.93 5.10 12.83
C SER A 354 12.15 4.86 11.95
N VAL A 355 12.07 5.16 10.65
CA VAL A 355 13.27 5.19 9.79
C VAL A 355 14.33 5.87 10.64
N ASN A 356 15.47 5.18 10.79
CA ASN A 356 16.59 5.41 11.71
C ASN A 356 17.14 6.86 11.74
N SER A 357 16.32 7.89 11.94
CA SER A 357 16.75 9.17 12.45
C SER A 357 16.91 8.95 13.95
N LYS A 358 18.08 8.45 14.35
CA LYS A 358 18.45 8.32 15.76
C LYS A 358 18.44 9.70 16.46
N SER A 359 18.35 10.78 15.69
CA SER A 359 18.20 12.16 16.16
C SER A 359 17.15 12.96 15.38
N SER A 360 16.69 14.08 15.94
CA SER A 360 15.79 15.05 15.29
C SER A 360 16.45 15.88 14.18
N GLY A 361 17.75 15.70 13.91
CA GLY A 361 18.54 16.46 12.93
C GLY A 361 18.96 15.69 11.67
N ASP A 362 18.55 14.44 11.52
CA ASP A 362 18.92 13.62 10.35
C ASP A 362 18.02 13.93 9.15
N LEU A 363 18.62 14.07 7.96
CA LEU A 363 17.91 14.27 6.71
C LEU A 363 17.08 13.02 6.34
N PRO A 364 15.86 13.17 5.78
CA PRO A 364 15.09 12.03 5.29
C PRO A 364 15.85 11.22 4.22
N TRP A 365 15.72 9.89 4.25
CA TRP A 365 16.38 9.00 3.29
C TRP A 365 16.14 9.35 1.80
N PRO A 366 14.96 9.85 1.36
CA PRO A 366 14.77 10.20 -0.05
C PRO A 366 15.64 11.39 -0.46
N ILE A 367 15.84 12.35 0.46
CA ILE A 367 16.69 13.52 0.26
C ILE A 367 18.16 13.09 0.26
N GLN A 368 18.57 12.27 1.24
CA GLN A 368 19.94 11.74 1.30
C GLN A 368 20.32 10.92 0.07
N GLY A 369 19.41 10.07 -0.42
CA GLY A 369 19.68 9.24 -1.59
C GLY A 369 19.85 10.05 -2.88
N CYS A 370 19.16 11.19 -3.01
CA CYS A 370 19.44 12.16 -4.08
C CYS A 370 20.84 12.79 -3.99
N GLY A 371 21.61 12.59 -2.91
CA GLY A 371 22.94 13.17 -2.73
C GLY A 371 22.95 14.48 -1.94
N PHE A 372 21.80 14.91 -1.40
CA PHE A 372 21.77 16.02 -0.46
C PHE A 372 22.37 15.60 0.89
N HIS A 373 23.06 16.55 1.53
CA HIS A 373 23.71 16.39 2.82
C HIS A 373 23.61 17.71 3.60
N GLN A 374 23.94 17.69 4.90
CA GLN A 374 23.69 18.84 5.79
C GLN A 374 24.24 20.19 5.28
N ASN A 375 25.30 20.19 4.48
CA ASN A 375 25.89 21.44 3.97
C ASN A 375 25.18 22.05 2.74
N ASN A 376 24.40 21.29 1.96
CA ASN A 376 23.87 21.74 0.66
C ASN A 376 22.33 21.80 0.59
N VAL A 377 21.65 21.49 1.68
CA VAL A 377 20.18 21.54 1.77
C VAL A 377 19.75 22.12 3.11
N LEU A 378 18.57 22.76 3.11
CA LEU A 378 17.84 23.13 4.32
C LEU A 378 16.53 22.35 4.38
N VAL A 379 16.22 21.69 5.48
CA VAL A 379 15.02 20.83 5.60
C VAL A 379 14.32 21.05 6.93
N TRP A 380 13.02 21.26 6.91
CA TRP A 380 12.18 21.33 8.11
C TRP A 380 10.75 20.86 7.81
N THR A 381 9.96 20.60 8.85
CA THR A 381 8.57 20.17 8.71
C THR A 381 7.61 21.34 8.86
N TYR A 382 6.40 21.21 8.33
CA TYR A 382 5.37 22.26 8.39
C TYR A 382 5.01 22.69 9.82
N ASN A 383 5.20 21.81 10.81
CA ASN A 383 4.90 22.05 12.22
C ASN A 383 6.13 21.98 13.13
N PHE A 384 7.34 21.97 12.55
CA PHE A 384 8.60 21.90 13.28
C PHE A 384 8.75 20.66 14.19
N LYS A 385 7.94 19.61 13.96
CA LYS A 385 8.06 18.30 14.62
C LYS A 385 8.95 17.36 13.80
N ARG A 386 9.24 16.18 14.36
CA ARG A 386 9.97 15.11 13.66
C ARG A 386 9.23 14.70 12.39
N PHE A 387 9.96 14.47 11.30
CA PHE A 387 9.40 13.89 10.08
C PHE A 387 8.97 12.44 10.33
N SER A 388 7.65 12.19 10.32
CA SER A 388 7.06 10.87 10.57
C SER A 388 5.79 10.65 9.75
N SER A 389 5.27 9.42 9.77
CA SER A 389 3.91 9.15 9.30
C SER A 389 2.87 9.87 10.18
N LEU A 390 1.67 10.00 9.65
CA LEU A 390 0.52 10.56 10.35
C LEU A 390 0.16 9.79 11.62
N THR A 391 -0.12 10.51 12.69
CA THR A 391 -0.70 10.01 13.95
C THR A 391 -1.96 10.81 14.33
N PRO A 392 -2.84 10.31 15.21
CA PRO A 392 -3.99 11.04 15.70
C PRO A 392 -3.64 12.42 16.28
N ASP A 393 -2.47 12.53 16.92
CA ASP A 393 -2.01 13.78 17.54
C ASP A 393 -1.75 14.89 16.51
N ASP A 394 -1.51 14.53 15.23
CA ASP A 394 -1.34 15.52 14.15
C ASP A 394 -2.63 16.29 13.81
N PHE A 395 -3.77 15.84 14.33
CA PHE A 395 -5.08 16.46 14.12
C PHE A 395 -5.61 17.20 15.36
N ILE A 396 -4.87 17.19 16.48
CA ILE A 396 -5.20 17.90 17.72
C ILE A 396 -4.43 19.23 17.76
N THR A 397 -4.56 20.05 16.71
CA THR A 397 -3.85 21.33 16.61
C THR A 397 -4.73 22.47 17.15
N THR A 398 -4.15 23.36 17.97
CA THR A 398 -4.81 24.60 18.42
C THR A 398 -4.44 25.78 17.53
N GLU A 399 -5.30 26.81 17.45
CA GLU A 399 -4.98 28.04 16.70
C GLU A 399 -3.68 28.70 17.17
N ASP A 400 -3.40 28.67 18.47
CA ASP A 400 -2.15 29.20 19.05
C ASP A 400 -0.91 28.46 18.54
N SER A 401 -1.03 27.15 18.31
CA SER A 401 0.06 26.35 17.74
C SER A 401 0.33 26.72 16.29
N GLU A 402 -0.72 26.90 15.47
CA GLU A 402 -0.55 27.31 14.07
C GLU A 402 0.09 28.70 13.95
N LYS A 403 -0.35 29.68 14.75
CA LYS A 403 0.26 31.02 14.76
C LYS A 403 1.73 30.99 15.16
N SER A 404 2.09 30.16 16.14
CA SER A 404 3.48 29.97 16.54
C SER A 404 4.33 29.37 15.41
N TRP A 405 3.79 28.38 14.67
CA TRP A 405 4.49 27.80 13.53
C TRP A 405 4.64 28.78 12.38
N GLU A 406 3.62 29.58 12.07
CA GLU A 406 3.72 30.64 11.05
C GLU A 406 4.85 31.62 11.38
N GLU A 407 4.99 32.02 12.65
CA GLU A 407 6.08 32.91 13.06
C GLU A 407 7.46 32.25 12.90
N PHE A 408 7.60 30.99 13.27
CA PHE A 408 8.85 30.25 13.05
C PHE A 408 9.19 30.13 11.56
N HIS A 409 8.19 29.91 10.69
CA HIS A 409 8.40 29.93 9.24
C HIS A 409 8.82 31.33 8.76
N ARG A 410 8.21 32.42 9.24
CA ARG A 410 8.62 33.80 8.90
C ARG A 410 10.08 34.05 9.28
N ILE A 411 10.47 33.68 10.50
CA ILE A 411 11.84 33.86 10.99
C ILE A 411 12.81 33.05 10.13
N LEU A 412 12.53 31.76 9.91
CA LEU A 412 13.42 30.87 9.14
C LEU A 412 13.57 31.31 7.67
N LEU A 413 12.46 31.72 7.03
CA LEU A 413 12.48 32.29 5.68
C LEU A 413 13.15 33.67 5.64
N GLY A 414 13.11 34.43 6.74
CA GLY A 414 13.84 35.68 6.86
C GLY A 414 15.35 35.48 6.85
N GLN A 415 15.83 34.38 7.45
CA GLN A 415 17.25 34.12 7.68
C GLN A 415 17.92 33.18 6.67
N CYS A 416 17.17 32.32 5.94
CA CYS A 416 17.79 31.35 5.04
C CYS A 416 18.21 31.96 3.69
N ALA A 417 19.29 31.43 3.09
CA ALA A 417 19.77 31.79 1.76
C ALA A 417 19.09 30.99 0.63
N ALA A 418 18.19 30.06 0.96
CA ALA A 418 17.52 29.21 -0.01
C ALA A 418 16.80 30.06 -1.08
N LYS A 419 17.06 29.76 -2.36
CA LYS A 419 16.48 30.45 -3.51
C LYS A 419 15.27 29.69 -4.06
N ILE A 420 15.31 28.37 -3.98
CA ILE A 420 14.19 27.49 -4.33
C ILE A 420 13.76 26.70 -3.11
N ILE A 421 12.46 26.72 -2.79
CA ILE A 421 11.89 25.98 -1.67
C ILE A 421 10.81 25.01 -2.18
N LEU A 422 11.04 23.72 -1.94
CA LEU A 422 10.15 22.63 -2.32
C LEU A 422 9.15 22.34 -1.19
N LEU A 423 7.88 22.57 -1.45
CA LEU A 423 6.77 22.38 -0.51
C LEU A 423 6.21 20.97 -0.69
N CYS A 424 6.75 20.01 0.06
CA CYS A 424 6.51 18.57 -0.07
C CYS A 424 5.24 18.15 0.67
N GLY A 425 4.09 18.46 0.07
CA GLY A 425 2.78 18.08 0.58
C GLY A 425 1.81 19.24 0.84
N PRO A 426 0.52 18.92 1.01
CA PRO A 426 -0.55 19.91 1.15
C PRO A 426 -0.40 20.82 2.38
N ARG A 427 -0.01 20.30 3.55
CA ARG A 427 0.11 21.14 4.76
C ARG A 427 1.34 22.04 4.72
N ALA A 428 2.45 21.56 4.19
CA ALA A 428 3.63 22.39 3.89
C ALA A 428 3.26 23.52 2.92
N GLY A 429 2.52 23.19 1.85
CA GLY A 429 2.01 24.16 0.89
C GLY A 429 1.05 25.18 1.48
N ARG A 430 0.21 24.79 2.46
CA ARG A 430 -0.76 25.66 3.13
C ARG A 430 -0.07 26.67 4.04
N ILE A 431 0.77 26.21 4.96
CA ILE A 431 1.36 27.08 5.98
C ILE A 431 2.33 28.09 5.36
N ILE A 432 3.13 27.66 4.38
CA ILE A 432 4.03 28.59 3.68
C ILE A 432 3.22 29.63 2.90
N LYS A 433 2.14 29.24 2.20
CA LYS A 433 1.28 30.19 1.48
C LYS A 433 0.67 31.25 2.40
N ALA A 434 0.34 30.91 3.65
CA ALA A 434 -0.13 31.88 4.64
C ALA A 434 0.99 32.85 5.08
N VAL A 435 2.25 32.40 5.10
CA VAL A 435 3.41 33.20 5.49
C VAL A 435 3.87 34.15 4.37
N ILE A 436 3.76 33.74 3.11
CA ILE A 436 4.17 34.53 1.94
C ILE A 436 3.00 35.30 1.29
N GLU A 437 2.11 35.84 2.11
CA GLU A 437 0.93 36.56 1.65
C GLU A 437 1.32 37.73 0.71
N GLY A 438 0.63 37.85 -0.42
CA GLY A 438 0.98 38.79 -1.50
C GLY A 438 1.94 38.26 -2.57
N SER A 439 2.42 37.01 -2.44
CA SER A 439 3.21 36.36 -3.50
C SER A 439 2.40 36.11 -4.78
N SER A 440 3.08 36.21 -5.93
CA SER A 440 2.47 35.94 -7.23
C SER A 440 2.43 34.44 -7.51
N GLN A 441 1.32 33.94 -8.07
CA GLN A 441 1.07 32.53 -8.28
C GLN A 441 1.03 32.18 -9.77
N TYR A 442 1.76 31.12 -10.16
CA TYR A 442 1.82 30.63 -11.54
C TYR A 442 1.70 29.11 -11.61
N ASN A 443 1.49 28.59 -12.83
CA ASN A 443 1.44 27.15 -13.10
C ASN A 443 2.60 26.74 -14.01
N LEU A 444 3.53 25.96 -13.46
CA LEU A 444 4.66 25.40 -14.16
C LEU A 444 4.32 24.02 -14.73
N ASP A 445 4.52 23.81 -16.03
CA ASP A 445 4.33 22.51 -16.69
C ASP A 445 5.70 21.90 -17.01
N ILE A 446 6.02 20.78 -16.35
CA ILE A 446 7.22 19.99 -16.63
C ILE A 446 6.77 18.60 -17.06
N GLN A 447 7.08 18.21 -18.29
CA GLN A 447 6.73 16.89 -18.86
C GLN A 447 5.22 16.53 -18.77
N GLY A 448 4.33 17.53 -18.81
CA GLY A 448 2.88 17.31 -18.67
C GLY A 448 2.41 17.20 -17.22
N TYR A 449 3.32 17.29 -16.24
CA TYR A 449 2.98 17.48 -14.84
C TYR A 449 2.89 18.96 -14.54
N LYS A 450 1.74 19.37 -13.99
CA LYS A 450 1.52 20.74 -13.55
C LYS A 450 1.92 20.88 -12.08
N TYR A 451 2.71 21.92 -11.80
CA TYR A 451 3.15 22.34 -10.49
C TYR A 451 2.67 23.77 -10.25
N GLN A 452 2.19 24.02 -9.05
CA GLN A 452 1.86 25.36 -8.62
C GLN A 452 3.13 25.99 -8.04
N ILE A 453 3.49 27.16 -8.54
CA ILE A 453 4.66 27.91 -8.07
C ILE A 453 4.22 29.25 -7.50
N PHE A 454 4.95 29.71 -6.48
CA PHE A 454 4.78 31.02 -5.88
C PHE A 454 6.11 31.76 -5.96
N LEU A 455 6.04 33.06 -6.27
CA LEU A 455 7.20 33.93 -6.35
C LEU A 455 7.05 35.05 -5.32
N ASP A 456 8.07 35.20 -4.46
CA ASP A 456 8.27 36.41 -3.67
C ASP A 456 9.52 37.15 -4.17
N HIS A 457 9.82 38.30 -3.56
CA HIS A 457 10.97 39.15 -3.89
C HIS A 457 12.35 38.50 -3.66
N LYS A 458 12.43 37.28 -3.10
CA LYS A 458 13.67 36.59 -2.74
C LYS A 458 13.77 35.18 -3.33
N ARG A 459 12.65 34.49 -3.59
CA ARG A 459 12.60 33.03 -3.74
C ARG A 459 11.47 32.55 -4.64
N LEU A 460 11.72 31.38 -5.23
CA LEU A 460 10.74 30.55 -5.92
C LEU A 460 10.30 29.38 -5.03
N TYR A 461 9.01 29.28 -4.76
CA TYR A 461 8.41 28.16 -4.03
C TYR A 461 7.68 27.24 -4.99
N ILE A 462 7.87 25.93 -4.86
CA ILE A 462 7.24 24.94 -5.75
C ILE A 462 6.49 23.92 -4.91
N ARG A 463 5.17 23.81 -5.12
CA ARG A 463 4.38 22.73 -4.51
C ARG A 463 4.67 21.41 -5.21
N CYS A 464 5.11 20.43 -4.43
CA CYS A 464 5.40 19.09 -4.90
C CYS A 464 4.80 18.02 -3.97
N PRO A 465 4.74 16.75 -4.41
CA PRO A 465 4.16 15.67 -3.60
C PRO A 465 4.91 15.41 -2.28
N GLU A 466 4.32 14.64 -1.36
CA GLU A 466 4.98 14.27 -0.10
C GLU A 466 6.14 13.28 -0.31
N LEU A 467 7.13 13.29 0.58
CA LEU A 467 8.22 12.32 0.50
C LEU A 467 7.78 10.91 0.93
N PRO A 468 8.30 9.84 0.29
CA PRO A 468 8.01 8.48 0.68
C PRO A 468 8.66 8.09 2.01
N ALA A 469 7.91 7.39 2.85
CA ALA A 469 8.43 6.72 4.05
C ALA A 469 9.35 5.55 3.70
N GLU A 470 9.02 4.81 2.64
CA GLU A 470 9.71 3.60 2.18
C GLU A 470 9.71 3.55 0.64
N ILE A 471 10.57 2.73 0.06
CA ILE A 471 10.67 2.63 -1.41
C ILE A 471 9.32 2.25 -2.07
N TRP A 472 8.45 1.48 -1.42
CA TRP A 472 7.12 1.11 -1.94
C TRP A 472 5.96 1.97 -1.42
N SER A 473 6.26 3.08 -0.76
CA SER A 473 5.23 3.92 -0.12
C SER A 473 4.41 4.75 -1.08
N ILE A 474 4.97 5.08 -2.24
CA ILE A 474 4.33 5.93 -3.24
C ILE A 474 4.26 5.21 -4.58
N ASN A 475 3.31 5.61 -5.42
CA ASN A 475 3.24 5.07 -6.78
C ASN A 475 4.34 5.68 -7.68
N PRO A 476 4.68 5.03 -8.79
CA PRO A 476 5.75 5.50 -9.69
C PRO A 476 5.50 6.92 -10.24
N THR A 477 4.25 7.29 -10.52
CA THR A 477 3.90 8.65 -11.01
C THR A 477 4.19 9.73 -9.97
N HIS A 478 3.92 9.46 -8.68
CA HIS A 478 4.24 10.36 -7.57
C HIS A 478 5.75 10.55 -7.45
N ALA A 479 6.52 9.46 -7.56
CA ALA A 479 7.97 9.48 -7.48
C ALA A 479 8.59 10.25 -8.67
N ALA A 480 8.09 10.05 -9.89
CA ALA A 480 8.53 10.78 -11.08
C ALA A 480 8.34 12.30 -10.92
N ARG A 481 7.20 12.73 -10.35
CA ARG A 481 6.94 14.16 -10.07
C ARG A 481 7.93 14.78 -9.08
N LEU A 482 8.31 14.04 -8.04
CA LEU A 482 9.34 14.48 -7.10
C LEU A 482 10.70 14.61 -7.78
N SER A 483 11.07 13.63 -8.60
CA SER A 483 12.35 13.64 -9.31
C SER A 483 12.44 14.76 -10.35
N ASP A 484 11.37 15.04 -11.08
CA ASP A 484 11.33 16.11 -12.08
C ASP A 484 11.47 17.49 -11.45
N VAL A 485 10.82 17.75 -10.31
CA VAL A 485 10.96 19.04 -9.62
C VAL A 485 12.35 19.21 -9.02
N VAL A 486 12.95 18.15 -8.46
CA VAL A 486 14.33 18.22 -7.95
C VAL A 486 15.30 18.50 -9.10
N ARG A 487 15.12 17.85 -10.26
CA ARG A 487 15.94 18.10 -11.45
C ARG A 487 15.77 19.52 -11.97
N PHE A 488 14.53 20.02 -12.01
CA PHE A 488 14.25 21.41 -12.37
C PHE A 488 15.00 22.38 -11.46
N SER A 489 14.91 22.19 -10.13
CA SER A 489 15.56 23.07 -9.15
C SER A 489 17.08 23.07 -9.25
N THR A 490 17.71 21.89 -9.36
CA THR A 490 19.17 21.80 -9.47
C THR A 490 19.68 22.35 -10.79
N SER A 491 18.92 22.17 -11.88
CA SER A 491 19.25 22.69 -13.21
C SER A 491 19.20 24.22 -13.27
N LEU A 492 18.22 24.86 -12.62
CA LEU A 492 18.15 26.33 -12.60
C LEU A 492 19.23 26.98 -11.74
N LEU A 493 19.66 26.28 -10.67
CA LEU A 493 20.68 26.76 -9.75
C LEU A 493 22.10 26.33 -10.14
N ASN A 494 22.28 25.63 -11.27
CA ASN A 494 23.56 25.06 -11.70
C ASN A 494 24.23 24.18 -10.62
N ILE A 495 23.42 23.48 -9.82
CA ILE A 495 23.93 22.57 -8.78
C ILE A 495 24.21 21.22 -9.44
N THR A 496 25.49 20.86 -9.48
CA THR A 496 25.97 19.54 -9.89
C THR A 496 25.96 18.56 -8.71
N ASP A 497 26.15 17.27 -8.97
CA ASP A 497 26.26 16.22 -7.93
C ASP A 497 24.98 15.83 -7.17
N ILE A 498 23.80 16.19 -7.71
CA ILE A 498 22.50 15.71 -7.21
C ILE A 498 21.88 14.70 -8.18
N ARG A 499 21.55 13.52 -7.65
CA ARG A 499 20.88 12.41 -8.33
C ARG A 499 19.35 12.55 -8.26
N SER A 500 18.81 13.48 -9.05
CA SER A 500 17.39 13.83 -9.03
C SER A 500 16.44 12.63 -9.24
N TYR A 501 16.85 11.60 -9.98
CA TYR A 501 16.04 10.41 -10.29
C TYR A 501 16.16 9.26 -9.27
N PHE A 502 16.82 9.49 -8.13
CA PHE A 502 16.93 8.49 -7.07
C PHE A 502 15.57 8.05 -6.52
N VAL A 503 14.69 9.00 -6.21
CA VAL A 503 13.36 8.70 -5.65
C VAL A 503 12.51 7.90 -6.64
N GLU A 504 12.47 8.30 -7.92
CA GLU A 504 11.80 7.54 -8.97
C GLU A 504 12.33 6.10 -9.07
N SER A 505 13.66 5.95 -9.19
CA SER A 505 14.28 4.63 -9.37
C SER A 505 14.06 3.71 -8.17
N SER A 506 14.23 4.22 -6.95
CA SER A 506 13.96 3.46 -5.73
C SER A 506 12.49 3.07 -5.62
N SER A 507 11.56 3.96 -5.99
CA SER A 507 10.13 3.64 -6.00
C SER A 507 9.72 2.61 -7.04
N ILE A 508 10.38 2.57 -8.18
CA ILE A 508 10.15 1.55 -9.21
C ILE A 508 10.65 0.18 -8.74
N VAL A 509 11.80 0.12 -8.07
CA VAL A 509 12.25 -1.10 -7.40
C VAL A 509 11.19 -1.57 -6.39
N GLY A 510 10.71 -0.68 -5.53
CA GLY A 510 9.65 -0.98 -4.57
C GLY A 510 8.37 -1.51 -5.24
N TYR A 511 7.93 -0.88 -6.34
CA TYR A 511 6.78 -1.31 -7.12
C TYR A 511 6.95 -2.71 -7.71
N ILE A 512 8.10 -2.99 -8.35
CA ILE A 512 8.40 -4.30 -8.94
C ILE A 512 8.41 -5.38 -7.85
N LEU A 513 9.00 -5.12 -6.68
CA LEU A 513 9.01 -6.06 -5.55
C LEU A 513 7.61 -6.32 -5.00
N CYS A 514 6.77 -5.28 -4.84
CA CYS A 514 5.38 -5.42 -4.44
C CYS A 514 4.58 -6.28 -5.42
N GLN A 515 4.75 -6.05 -6.72
CA GLN A 515 4.08 -6.83 -7.75
C GLN A 515 4.58 -8.27 -7.79
N ALA A 516 5.89 -8.51 -7.65
CA ALA A 516 6.47 -9.85 -7.51
C ALA A 516 5.88 -10.62 -6.33
N ARG A 517 5.72 -9.96 -5.18
CA ARG A 517 5.06 -10.55 -4.00
C ARG A 517 3.61 -10.89 -4.30
N LYS A 518 2.85 -9.96 -4.90
CA LYS A 518 1.44 -10.16 -5.23
C LYS A 518 1.24 -11.37 -6.14
N GLU A 519 2.08 -11.54 -7.16
CA GLU A 519 2.05 -12.69 -8.07
C GLU A 519 2.38 -14.00 -7.35
N ARG A 520 3.39 -14.00 -6.47
CA ARG A 520 3.73 -15.17 -5.64
C ARG A 520 2.60 -15.60 -4.71
N LEU A 521 1.79 -14.65 -4.24
CA LEU A 521 0.61 -14.91 -3.42
C LEU A 521 -0.63 -15.31 -4.24
N GLY A 522 -0.47 -15.58 -5.54
CA GLY A 522 -1.56 -15.98 -6.44
C GLY A 522 -2.41 -14.81 -6.96
N GLY A 523 -1.94 -13.58 -6.79
CA GLY A 523 -2.60 -12.39 -7.33
C GLY A 523 -2.40 -12.20 -8.83
N HIS A 524 -2.99 -11.12 -9.35
CA HIS A 524 -2.93 -10.74 -10.77
C HIS A 524 -1.50 -10.64 -11.31
N ILE A 525 -1.23 -11.32 -12.42
CA ILE A 525 0.04 -11.27 -13.16
C ILE A 525 0.10 -10.00 -14.01
N MET A 526 1.17 -9.22 -13.85
CA MET A 526 1.37 -7.97 -14.59
C MET A 526 1.76 -8.26 -16.05
N THR A 527 1.19 -7.48 -16.96
CA THR A 527 1.38 -7.58 -18.41
C THR A 527 1.71 -6.21 -19.00
N THR A 528 2.15 -6.17 -20.26
CA THR A 528 2.45 -4.91 -20.95
C THR A 528 1.27 -3.92 -20.99
N ASP A 529 0.03 -4.42 -21.00
CA ASP A 529 -1.18 -3.61 -21.15
C ASP A 529 -1.66 -2.99 -19.83
N ASP A 530 -1.32 -3.60 -18.68
CA ASP A 530 -1.69 -3.15 -17.34
C ASP A 530 -0.56 -2.41 -16.59
N LEU A 531 0.63 -2.34 -17.20
CA LEU A 531 1.81 -1.69 -16.64
C LEU A 531 1.56 -0.22 -16.28
N ASP A 532 2.00 0.18 -15.07
CA ASP A 532 1.86 1.54 -14.56
C ASP A 532 2.53 2.57 -15.48
N THR A 533 1.88 3.72 -15.65
CA THR A 533 2.35 4.78 -16.55
C THR A 533 3.69 5.38 -16.11
N GLY A 534 3.97 5.45 -14.81
CA GLY A 534 5.27 5.90 -14.30
C GLY A 534 6.39 4.88 -14.58
N VAL A 535 6.10 3.57 -14.54
CA VAL A 535 7.07 2.55 -14.96
C VAL A 535 7.35 2.65 -16.45
N LYS A 536 6.32 2.86 -17.29
CA LYS A 536 6.51 3.11 -18.74
C LYS A 536 7.35 4.37 -19.00
N LEU A 537 7.10 5.46 -18.26
CA LEU A 537 7.88 6.69 -18.36
C LEU A 537 9.36 6.42 -18.05
N TRP A 538 9.64 5.72 -16.96
CA TRP A 538 11.01 5.36 -16.58
C TRP A 538 11.68 4.46 -17.61
N LEU A 539 11.01 3.40 -18.09
CA LEU A 539 11.55 2.54 -19.14
C LEU A 539 11.86 3.35 -20.40
N THR A 540 11.00 4.30 -20.76
CA THR A 540 11.24 5.17 -21.90
C THR A 540 12.46 6.06 -21.71
N ARG A 541 12.70 6.57 -20.50
CA ARG A 541 13.94 7.32 -20.16
C ARG A 541 15.20 6.45 -20.34
N LYS A 542 15.08 5.13 -20.22
CA LYS A 542 16.16 4.15 -20.49
C LYS A 542 16.25 3.73 -21.97
N GLY A 543 15.45 4.31 -22.85
CA GLY A 543 15.41 3.93 -24.28
C GLY A 543 14.52 2.74 -24.61
N ILE A 544 13.73 2.26 -23.64
CA ILE A 544 12.84 1.09 -23.75
C ILE A 544 11.40 1.61 -23.70
N GLY A 545 11.00 2.34 -24.75
CA GLY A 545 9.76 3.11 -24.76
C GLY A 545 8.61 2.46 -25.50
N GLU A 546 8.88 1.50 -26.37
CA GLU A 546 7.86 0.91 -27.22
C GLU A 546 7.20 -0.28 -26.52
N ASP A 547 5.87 -0.40 -26.63
CA ASP A 547 5.15 -1.56 -26.10
C ASP A 547 5.68 -2.88 -26.73
N ALA A 548 6.34 -2.82 -27.90
CA ALA A 548 7.03 -3.95 -28.50
C ALA A 548 8.25 -4.40 -27.69
N ASP A 549 9.11 -3.47 -27.25
CA ASP A 549 10.28 -3.78 -26.43
C ASP A 549 9.86 -4.40 -25.08
N ILE A 550 8.78 -3.89 -24.48
CA ILE A 550 8.24 -4.40 -23.21
C ILE A 550 7.69 -5.83 -23.37
N ARG A 551 6.98 -6.10 -24.47
CA ARG A 551 6.51 -7.46 -24.81
C ARG A 551 7.67 -8.41 -25.07
N GLU A 552 8.75 -7.93 -25.68
CA GLU A 552 9.95 -8.72 -25.91
C GLU A 552 10.63 -9.11 -24.58
N ILE A 553 10.75 -8.17 -23.64
CA ILE A 553 11.25 -8.43 -22.28
C ILE A 553 10.38 -9.46 -21.55
N GLU A 554 9.05 -9.29 -21.62
CA GLU A 554 8.08 -10.24 -21.04
C GLU A 554 8.25 -11.64 -21.63
N THR A 555 8.44 -11.74 -22.95
CA THR A 555 8.63 -13.01 -23.67
C THR A 555 9.94 -13.70 -23.30
N ILE A 556 11.06 -12.96 -23.27
CA ILE A 556 12.38 -13.52 -22.95
C ILE A 556 12.41 -14.04 -21.51
N ALA A 557 11.86 -13.29 -20.55
CA ALA A 557 11.89 -13.66 -19.15
C ALA A 557 10.78 -14.64 -18.73
N GLY A 558 9.77 -14.87 -19.59
CA GLY A 558 8.58 -15.66 -19.30
C GLY A 558 7.53 -14.94 -18.43
N SER A 559 7.89 -13.85 -17.76
CA SER A 559 6.96 -12.92 -17.14
C SER A 559 7.54 -11.50 -17.10
N LEU A 560 6.67 -10.49 -17.16
CA LEU A 560 7.10 -9.10 -17.18
C LEU A 560 7.82 -8.69 -15.88
N VAL A 561 7.35 -9.13 -14.71
CA VAL A 561 8.03 -8.85 -13.42
C VAL A 561 9.45 -9.40 -13.42
N ARG A 562 9.65 -10.64 -13.89
CA ARG A 562 10.98 -11.25 -13.97
C ARG A 562 11.87 -10.50 -14.96
N GLY A 563 11.31 -10.09 -16.09
CA GLY A 563 12.01 -9.29 -17.09
C GLY A 563 12.46 -7.93 -16.56
N LEU A 564 11.60 -7.23 -15.81
CA LEU A 564 11.94 -5.95 -15.18
C LEU A 564 13.02 -6.10 -14.09
N LEU A 565 13.00 -7.19 -13.30
CA LEU A 565 14.06 -7.50 -12.35
C LEU A 565 15.40 -7.77 -13.07
N MET A 566 15.37 -8.51 -14.19
CA MET A 566 16.56 -8.73 -15.03
C MET A 566 17.07 -7.43 -15.65
N LEU A 567 16.16 -6.55 -16.09
CA LEU A 567 16.48 -5.23 -16.63
C LEU A 567 17.19 -4.36 -15.59
N LEU A 568 16.69 -4.29 -14.34
CA LEU A 568 17.36 -3.58 -13.25
C LEU A 568 18.80 -4.04 -13.03
N HIS A 569 19.07 -5.33 -13.23
CA HIS A 569 20.42 -5.90 -13.16
C HIS A 569 21.26 -5.69 -14.43
N ALA A 570 20.63 -5.44 -15.58
CA ALA A 570 21.27 -5.27 -16.88
C ALA A 570 21.63 -3.82 -17.19
N LEU A 571 21.05 -2.84 -16.49
CA LEU A 571 21.37 -1.43 -16.68
C LEU A 571 22.88 -1.18 -16.51
N PRO A 572 23.49 -0.32 -17.35
CA PRO A 572 24.92 -0.03 -17.30
C PRO A 572 25.36 0.42 -15.90
N ARG A 573 26.48 -0.12 -15.42
CA ARG A 573 27.17 0.34 -14.21
C ARG A 573 28.35 1.20 -14.65
N ARG A 574 28.68 2.24 -13.88
CA ARG A 574 29.93 2.98 -14.09
C ARG A 574 31.11 2.02 -13.90
N GLU A 575 32.00 1.96 -14.87
CA GLU A 575 33.32 1.36 -14.67
C GLU A 575 34.18 2.36 -13.90
N ASP A 576 34.24 2.23 -12.58
CA ASP A 576 35.23 2.94 -11.76
C ASP A 576 35.72 1.99 -10.66
N GLY A 577 37.04 1.93 -10.48
CA GLY A 577 37.82 0.95 -9.70
C GLY A 577 37.59 0.89 -8.19
N VAL A 578 36.35 1.04 -7.72
CA VAL A 578 35.97 0.71 -6.35
C VAL A 578 35.74 -0.80 -6.28
N PRO A 579 36.50 -1.56 -5.46
CA PRO A 579 36.22 -2.97 -5.25
C PRO A 579 34.78 -3.10 -4.78
N THR A 580 33.95 -3.84 -5.52
CA THR A 580 32.64 -4.27 -5.02
C THR A 580 32.84 -4.75 -3.58
N PRO A 581 32.18 -4.14 -2.57
CA PRO A 581 32.34 -4.60 -1.21
C PRO A 581 32.00 -6.08 -1.22
N LYS A 582 33.00 -6.92 -0.87
CA LYS A 582 32.77 -8.35 -0.66
C LYS A 582 31.56 -8.42 0.25
N ARG A 583 30.48 -9.08 -0.21
CA ARG A 583 29.29 -9.33 0.61
C ARG A 583 29.79 -9.65 2.02
N PRO A 584 29.43 -8.87 3.04
CA PRO A 584 29.69 -9.29 4.41
C PRO A 584 29.10 -10.70 4.50
N PRO A 585 29.82 -11.69 5.04
CA PRO A 585 29.19 -12.96 5.37
C PRO A 585 27.97 -12.61 6.20
N PHE A 586 26.79 -12.94 5.68
CA PHE A 586 25.55 -12.76 6.41
C PHE A 586 25.77 -13.40 7.79
N PRO A 587 25.50 -12.70 8.91
CA PRO A 587 25.44 -13.38 10.19
C PRO A 587 24.47 -14.54 10.00
N ASP A 588 24.92 -15.75 10.35
CA ASP A 588 24.15 -16.99 10.23
C ASP A 588 23.05 -16.97 11.31
N ILE A 589 22.10 -16.07 11.14
CA ILE A 589 20.85 -16.05 11.86
C ILE A 589 20.10 -17.20 11.22
N GLY A 590 20.15 -18.39 11.84
CA GLY A 590 19.67 -19.70 11.35
C GLY A 590 18.21 -19.79 10.88
N ARG A 591 17.78 -18.86 10.02
CA ARG A 591 16.59 -18.90 9.19
C ARG A 591 16.99 -19.71 7.96
N GLU A 592 16.37 -20.86 7.77
CA GLU A 592 16.45 -21.61 6.52
C GLU A 592 16.17 -20.62 5.37
N ARG A 593 17.20 -20.27 4.60
CA ARG A 593 17.03 -19.50 3.37
C ARG A 593 15.99 -20.22 2.54
N THR A 594 14.87 -19.56 2.30
CA THR A 594 13.80 -20.03 1.41
C THR A 594 14.47 -20.40 0.09
N ARG A 595 14.66 -21.70 -0.16
CA ARG A 595 15.32 -22.19 -1.37
C ARG A 595 14.56 -21.59 -2.55
N VAL A 596 15.25 -20.79 -3.37
CA VAL A 596 14.71 -20.25 -4.61
C VAL A 596 14.16 -21.43 -5.40
N HIS A 597 12.87 -21.41 -5.70
CA HIS A 597 12.17 -22.54 -6.32
C HIS A 597 12.62 -22.82 -7.77
N GLU A 598 13.34 -21.87 -8.38
CA GLU A 598 13.90 -21.95 -9.74
C GLU A 598 15.33 -21.38 -9.75
N SER A 599 16.22 -22.01 -10.52
CA SER A 599 17.56 -21.47 -10.77
C SER A 599 17.47 -20.15 -11.56
N PHE A 600 18.39 -19.22 -11.31
CA PHE A 600 18.51 -18.00 -12.13
C PHE A 600 18.77 -18.38 -13.59
N ASP A 601 17.91 -17.91 -14.48
CA ASP A 601 18.04 -18.18 -15.92
C ASP A 601 19.06 -17.23 -16.54
N ALA A 602 20.30 -17.70 -16.61
CA ALA A 602 21.41 -16.96 -17.18
C ALA A 602 21.26 -16.70 -18.68
N ALA A 603 20.57 -17.58 -19.42
CA ALA A 603 20.39 -17.42 -20.87
C ALA A 603 19.41 -16.29 -21.18
N SER A 604 18.27 -16.27 -20.48
CA SER A 604 17.29 -15.19 -20.61
C SER A 604 17.83 -13.86 -20.11
N TYR A 605 18.59 -13.86 -19.01
CA TYR A 605 19.29 -12.65 -18.55
C TYR A 605 20.29 -12.12 -19.58
N LYS A 606 21.09 -13.00 -20.22
CA LYS A 606 22.05 -12.58 -21.26
C LYS A 606 21.33 -11.87 -22.42
N LYS A 607 20.21 -12.43 -22.90
CA LYS A 607 19.40 -11.83 -23.96
C LYS A 607 18.82 -10.47 -23.56
N ILE A 608 18.27 -10.36 -22.35
CA ILE A 608 17.77 -9.07 -21.82
C ILE A 608 18.91 -8.07 -21.71
N LYS A 609 20.08 -8.50 -21.25
CA LYS A 609 21.25 -7.64 -21.14
C LYS A 609 21.68 -7.08 -22.49
N GLU A 610 21.77 -7.92 -23.52
CA GLU A 610 22.07 -7.50 -24.89
C GLU A 610 21.03 -6.51 -25.42
N LEU A 611 19.74 -6.79 -25.24
CA LEU A 611 18.64 -5.91 -25.63
C LEU A 611 18.71 -4.54 -24.94
N VAL A 612 18.94 -4.52 -23.62
CA VAL A 612 19.05 -3.27 -22.84
C VAL A 612 20.26 -2.45 -23.31
N HIS A 613 21.42 -3.07 -23.50
CA HIS A 613 22.61 -2.36 -23.96
C HIS A 613 22.43 -1.78 -25.38
N ASP A 614 21.82 -2.53 -26.30
CA ASP A 614 21.53 -2.06 -27.66
C ASP A 614 20.58 -0.85 -27.66
N ARG A 615 19.50 -0.92 -26.87
CA ARG A 615 18.52 0.17 -26.76
C ARG A 615 19.10 1.41 -26.09
N VAL A 616 19.90 1.25 -25.04
CA VAL A 616 20.61 2.36 -24.40
C VAL A 616 21.60 3.01 -25.36
N ALA A 617 22.41 2.22 -26.07
CA ALA A 617 23.36 2.74 -27.05
C ALA A 617 22.67 3.50 -28.19
N THR A 618 21.54 2.98 -28.67
CA THR A 618 20.71 3.64 -29.69
C THR A 618 20.15 4.97 -29.19
N ARG A 619 19.60 4.99 -27.96
CA ARG A 619 19.11 6.20 -27.30
C ARG A 619 20.22 7.26 -27.22
N ASP A 620 21.41 6.87 -26.77
CA ASP A 620 22.53 7.79 -26.55
C ASP A 620 23.01 8.37 -27.88
N LYS A 621 23.08 7.55 -28.93
CA LYS A 621 23.38 8.02 -30.29
C LYS A 621 22.36 9.06 -30.77
N LEU A 622 21.07 8.80 -30.63
CA LEU A 622 20.00 9.73 -31.02
C LEU A 622 20.05 11.04 -30.21
N TYR A 623 20.39 10.95 -28.92
CA TYR A 623 20.59 12.10 -28.05
C TYR A 623 21.72 12.99 -28.56
N LEU A 624 22.87 12.39 -28.88
CA LEU A 624 24.04 13.09 -29.42
C LEU A 624 23.73 13.79 -30.73
N GLU A 625 23.15 13.06 -31.69
CA GLU A 625 22.74 13.62 -32.99
C GLU A 625 21.83 14.84 -32.80
N ARG A 626 20.89 14.78 -31.84
CA ARG A 626 20.01 15.90 -31.53
C ARG A 626 20.75 17.06 -30.89
N LEU A 627 21.62 16.81 -29.93
CA LEU A 627 22.45 17.84 -29.28
C LEU A 627 23.27 18.60 -30.32
N PHE A 628 23.85 17.90 -31.30
CA PHE A 628 24.60 18.51 -32.40
C PHE A 628 23.73 19.28 -33.41
N SER A 629 22.43 18.95 -33.53
CA SER A 629 21.48 19.64 -34.40
C SER A 629 20.92 20.94 -33.81
N LEU A 630 21.22 21.25 -32.54
CA LEU A 630 20.84 22.52 -31.94
C LEU A 630 21.66 23.65 -32.58
N PRO A 631 21.08 24.86 -32.76
CA PRO A 631 21.76 25.98 -33.42
C PRO A 631 23.14 26.25 -32.79
N LYS A 632 24.18 26.34 -33.63
CA LYS A 632 25.51 26.85 -33.24
C LYS A 632 25.48 28.36 -33.46
N LYS A 633 25.78 29.16 -32.45
CA LYS A 633 26.05 30.58 -32.67
C LYS A 633 27.52 30.76 -33.00
N GLU A 634 27.83 31.22 -34.22
CA GLU A 634 29.12 31.85 -34.49
C GLU A 634 29.18 33.16 -33.69
N ALA A 635 30.34 33.47 -33.13
CA ALA A 635 30.52 34.64 -32.29
C ALA A 635 30.18 35.91 -33.07
N ASP A 636 29.16 36.66 -32.61
CA ASP A 636 28.79 37.94 -33.19
C ASP A 636 30.02 38.86 -33.21
N THR A 637 30.45 39.27 -34.41
CA THR A 637 31.28 40.47 -34.59
C THR A 637 30.37 41.68 -34.68
N ALA A 638 30.85 42.82 -34.19
CA ALA A 638 30.05 43.97 -33.78
C ALA A 638 29.37 44.79 -34.91
N GLU A 639 29.18 44.25 -36.12
CA GLU A 639 28.72 45.03 -37.28
C GLU A 639 27.26 44.76 -37.74
N ASP A 640 26.60 43.68 -37.29
CA ASP A 640 25.28 43.30 -37.86
C ASP A 640 24.02 43.74 -37.08
N ILE A 641 24.13 44.67 -36.12
CA ILE A 641 22.97 45.14 -35.31
C ILE A 641 22.08 46.16 -36.06
N ALA A 642 22.39 46.54 -37.30
CA ALA A 642 21.75 47.70 -37.94
C ALA A 642 20.47 47.44 -38.77
N GLU A 643 20.06 46.20 -39.07
CA GLU A 643 19.10 45.98 -40.18
C GLU A 643 17.87 45.10 -39.88
N ALA A 644 17.32 45.17 -38.67
CA ALA A 644 16.06 44.49 -38.35
C ALA A 644 15.05 45.39 -37.59
N THR A 645 14.89 46.62 -38.06
CA THR A 645 13.75 47.48 -37.71
C THR A 645 12.83 47.62 -38.93
N ALA A 646 11.84 46.75 -39.07
CA ALA A 646 10.52 47.06 -39.65
C ALA A 646 9.63 45.79 -39.69
N GLU A 647 8.53 45.81 -38.93
CA GLU A 647 7.16 45.45 -39.35
C GLU A 647 6.31 44.89 -38.19
N THR A 648 5.08 45.40 -38.09
CA THR A 648 4.06 45.14 -37.06
C THR A 648 2.81 44.52 -37.73
N PRO A 649 1.77 44.08 -36.97
CA PRO A 649 1.51 42.70 -36.61
C PRO A 649 0.34 42.07 -37.38
N GLN A 650 0.40 40.77 -37.66
CA GLN A 650 -0.79 39.97 -38.00
C GLN A 650 -0.89 38.71 -37.15
N THR A 651 -2.05 38.60 -36.52
CA THR A 651 -2.65 37.49 -35.79
C THR A 651 -2.54 36.18 -36.59
N MET A 652 -1.98 35.10 -36.04
CA MET A 652 -2.40 33.71 -36.29
C MET A 652 -1.63 32.65 -35.46
N ILE A 653 -2.41 31.75 -34.86
CA ILE A 653 -2.22 30.29 -34.66
C ILE A 653 -1.01 29.81 -33.83
N ILE A 654 -1.35 29.18 -32.70
CA ILE A 654 -0.47 28.47 -31.76
C ILE A 654 0.08 27.21 -32.46
N GLU A 655 1.23 27.31 -33.13
CA GLU A 655 1.99 26.12 -33.56
C GLU A 655 3.53 26.29 -33.57
N THR A 656 4.07 27.36 -32.99
CA THR A 656 5.53 27.59 -32.94
C THR A 656 5.95 28.09 -31.58
N LEU A 657 6.43 27.20 -30.72
CA LEU A 657 7.06 27.56 -29.45
C LEU A 657 8.41 26.86 -29.40
N PHE A 658 9.48 27.66 -29.52
CA PHE A 658 10.80 27.58 -28.86
C PHE A 658 11.81 28.40 -29.70
N GLN A 659 11.67 29.73 -29.70
CA GLN A 659 12.82 30.61 -29.96
C GLN A 659 13.47 30.88 -28.60
N ILE A 660 14.74 30.52 -28.47
CA ILE A 660 15.54 30.54 -27.24
C ILE A 660 16.52 31.71 -27.32
N ASP A 661 16.77 32.36 -26.18
CA ASP A 661 17.75 33.43 -25.99
C ASP A 661 19.15 32.82 -25.66
N ASP A 662 20.19 33.36 -26.29
CA ASP A 662 21.37 32.60 -26.76
C ASP A 662 22.64 32.72 -25.90
N LYS A 663 22.55 33.17 -24.64
CA LYS A 663 23.76 33.59 -23.88
C LYS A 663 24.45 32.52 -23.02
N GLU A 664 23.87 31.35 -22.79
CA GLU A 664 24.46 30.33 -21.89
C GLU A 664 24.96 29.04 -22.55
N VAL A 665 24.73 28.88 -23.85
CA VAL A 665 25.00 27.62 -24.57
C VAL A 665 26.49 27.47 -24.94
N THR A 666 27.24 28.57 -25.01
CA THR A 666 28.60 28.62 -25.55
C THR A 666 29.64 27.99 -24.62
N GLY A 667 29.53 28.19 -23.29
CA GLY A 667 30.54 27.72 -22.32
C GLY A 667 30.64 26.19 -22.21
N MET A 668 29.51 25.49 -22.34
CA MET A 668 29.45 24.03 -22.19
C MET A 668 29.82 23.30 -23.50
N GLN A 669 29.52 23.91 -24.66
CA GLN A 669 29.82 23.35 -25.98
C GLN A 669 31.31 23.40 -26.35
N THR A 670 32.03 24.47 -25.97
CA THR A 670 33.49 24.56 -26.23
C THR A 670 34.27 23.52 -25.41
N TRP A 671 33.77 23.18 -24.21
CA TRP A 671 34.34 22.14 -23.36
C TRP A 671 34.01 20.71 -23.85
N LEU A 672 32.74 20.45 -24.22
CA LEU A 672 32.27 19.14 -24.71
C LEU A 672 32.84 18.76 -26.09
N SER A 673 33.18 19.74 -26.92
CA SER A 673 33.81 19.49 -28.24
C SER A 673 35.19 18.81 -28.13
N LYS A 674 35.85 18.88 -26.97
CA LYS A 674 37.14 18.24 -26.74
C LYS A 674 37.06 16.81 -26.17
N HIS A 675 35.96 16.39 -25.54
CA HIS A 675 35.87 15.11 -24.81
C HIS A 675 34.51 14.41 -25.10
N GLN A 676 34.41 13.75 -26.26
CA GLN A 676 33.15 13.53 -26.97
C GLN A 676 32.29 12.29 -26.60
N LYS A 677 32.68 11.46 -25.62
CA LYS A 677 31.91 10.24 -25.28
C LYS A 677 31.77 9.99 -23.78
N GLU A 678 32.88 9.98 -23.05
CA GLU A 678 32.90 9.79 -21.59
C GLU A 678 32.13 10.90 -20.83
N THR A 679 32.13 12.12 -21.37
CA THR A 679 31.57 13.29 -20.68
C THR A 679 30.04 13.38 -20.79
N ILE A 680 29.45 12.85 -21.86
CA ILE A 680 27.99 12.88 -22.09
C ILE A 680 27.34 11.70 -21.37
N GLU A 681 27.97 10.52 -21.40
CA GLU A 681 27.64 9.42 -20.48
C GLU A 681 27.72 9.91 -19.03
N SER A 682 28.78 10.65 -18.66
CA SER A 682 28.93 11.24 -17.32
C SER A 682 27.81 12.21 -16.93
N TYR A 683 27.26 13.01 -17.86
CA TYR A 683 26.28 14.05 -17.54
C TYR A 683 24.84 13.54 -17.38
N GLU A 684 24.40 12.53 -18.14
CA GLU A 684 23.09 11.90 -17.86
C GLU A 684 23.17 10.89 -16.70
N HIS A 685 24.27 10.13 -16.58
CA HIS A 685 24.48 9.23 -15.45
C HIS A 685 24.65 9.97 -14.11
N SER A 686 24.94 11.28 -14.10
CA SER A 686 25.05 12.05 -12.86
C SER A 686 23.70 12.26 -12.15
N PHE A 687 22.59 12.30 -12.89
CA PHE A 687 21.26 12.52 -12.31
C PHE A 687 20.54 11.22 -11.92
N GLU A 688 21.00 10.10 -12.46
CA GLU A 688 20.41 8.78 -12.27
C GLU A 688 20.84 8.13 -10.94
N ALA A 689 19.97 7.27 -10.41
CA ALA A 689 20.33 6.45 -9.25
C ALA A 689 21.43 5.46 -9.65
N ARG A 690 22.47 5.30 -8.82
CA ARG A 690 23.47 4.26 -9.06
C ARG A 690 22.95 2.92 -8.52
N VAL A 691 23.39 1.83 -9.13
CA VAL A 691 23.02 0.48 -8.67
C VAL A 691 23.47 0.27 -7.21
N GLU A 692 24.59 0.86 -6.83
CA GLU A 692 25.16 0.83 -5.49
C GLU A 692 24.26 1.55 -4.47
N ASP A 693 23.55 2.61 -4.88
CA ASP A 693 22.62 3.34 -4.02
C ASP A 693 21.32 2.55 -3.79
N LEU A 694 20.89 1.76 -4.80
CA LEU A 694 19.68 0.94 -4.73
C LEU A 694 19.91 -0.42 -4.04
N THR A 695 21.14 -0.93 -4.06
CA THR A 695 21.49 -2.25 -3.53
C THR A 695 21.17 -2.41 -2.03
N PRO A 696 21.48 -1.44 -1.13
CA PRO A 696 21.09 -1.51 0.28
C PRO A 696 19.58 -1.65 0.46
N LEU A 697 18.78 -0.90 -0.31
CA LEU A 697 17.32 -0.92 -0.24
C LEU A 697 16.76 -2.29 -0.66
N ILE A 698 17.32 -2.89 -1.71
CA ILE A 698 16.96 -4.24 -2.16
C ILE A 698 17.37 -5.28 -1.10
N ASN A 699 18.58 -5.16 -0.54
CA ASN A 699 19.07 -6.07 0.49
C ASN A 699 18.24 -5.99 1.78
N GLN A 700 17.80 -4.79 2.16
CA GLN A 700 16.87 -4.56 3.27
C GLN A 700 15.57 -5.35 3.04
N ALA A 701 14.92 -5.15 1.88
CA ALA A 701 13.69 -5.87 1.52
C ALA A 701 13.86 -7.40 1.53
N ILE A 702 15.02 -7.89 1.07
CA ILE A 702 15.34 -9.33 1.11
C ILE A 702 15.56 -9.81 2.56
N THR A 703 16.29 -9.04 3.37
CA THR A 703 16.63 -9.37 4.77
C THR A 703 15.38 -9.40 5.65
N ASP A 704 14.49 -8.45 5.42
CA ASP A 704 13.18 -8.35 6.07
C ASP A 704 12.22 -9.45 5.57
N GLY A 705 12.65 -10.21 4.55
CA GLY A 705 11.91 -11.30 3.93
C GLY A 705 10.60 -10.82 3.30
N PHE A 706 10.61 -9.61 2.75
CA PHE A 706 9.44 -8.98 2.12
C PHE A 706 8.78 -9.84 1.04
N LEU A 707 9.57 -10.69 0.36
CA LEU A 707 9.10 -11.61 -0.67
C LEU A 707 8.83 -13.05 -0.18
N ASP A 708 8.97 -13.31 1.12
CA ASP A 708 8.72 -14.64 1.71
C ASP A 708 7.22 -14.80 1.99
N PRO A 709 6.54 -15.77 1.33
CA PRO A 709 5.11 -16.01 1.54
C PRO A 709 4.80 -16.51 2.96
N ASN A 710 5.81 -16.95 3.73
CA ASN A 710 5.65 -17.43 5.10
C ASN A 710 5.85 -16.34 6.16
N ILE A 711 6.27 -15.13 5.76
CA ILE A 711 6.33 -13.97 6.66
C ILE A 711 4.96 -13.31 6.67
N ASP A 712 4.20 -13.72 7.67
CA ASP A 712 2.95 -13.10 8.09
C ASP A 712 3.28 -11.69 8.62
N LEU A 713 3.27 -10.67 7.74
CA LEU A 713 3.60 -9.28 8.12
C LEU A 713 2.71 -8.75 9.24
N LEU A 714 1.46 -9.26 9.34
CA LEU A 714 0.54 -9.01 10.45
C LEU A 714 1.12 -9.42 11.83
N LYS A 715 1.96 -10.46 11.84
CA LYS A 715 2.63 -10.97 13.04
C LYS A 715 3.74 -10.03 13.52
N ASN A 716 4.54 -9.53 12.58
CA ASN A 716 5.59 -8.54 12.87
C ASN A 716 4.99 -7.18 13.27
N LEU A 717 3.83 -6.83 12.70
CA LEU A 717 3.06 -5.63 13.03
C LEU A 717 2.54 -5.65 14.48
N ALA A 718 2.01 -6.79 14.92
CA ALA A 718 1.55 -6.93 16.29
C ALA A 718 2.73 -6.78 17.26
N GLU A 719 3.86 -7.42 16.96
CA GLU A 719 5.09 -7.29 17.75
C GLU A 719 5.63 -5.84 17.81
N SER A 720 5.57 -5.05 16.72
CA SER A 720 6.08 -3.66 16.70
C SER A 720 5.14 -2.63 17.37
N LEU A 721 3.83 -2.88 17.39
CA LEU A 721 2.82 -2.04 18.04
C LEU A 721 2.76 -2.20 19.57
N GLY A 722 3.69 -2.95 20.17
CA GLY A 722 3.65 -3.30 21.59
C GLY A 722 2.47 -4.20 21.95
N VAL A 723 1.73 -4.70 20.96
CA VAL A 723 0.80 -5.81 21.13
C VAL A 723 1.69 -7.01 21.36
N LYS A 724 1.84 -7.41 22.63
CA LYS A 724 2.42 -8.72 22.95
C LYS A 724 1.48 -9.78 22.38
N THR A 725 1.55 -10.02 21.08
CA THR A 725 1.30 -11.34 20.54
C THR A 725 2.44 -12.18 21.06
N SER A 726 2.26 -12.72 22.26
CA SER A 726 3.13 -13.75 22.81
C SER A 726 3.05 -14.97 21.88
N ARG A 727 3.73 -14.91 20.74
CA ARG A 727 3.98 -16.05 19.86
C ARG A 727 5.35 -16.69 20.17
N LYS A 728 6.01 -16.26 21.25
CA LYS A 728 7.10 -16.99 21.92
C LYS A 728 6.86 -17.00 23.41
N GLY A 729 6.50 -18.18 23.94
CA GLY A 729 6.64 -18.45 25.36
C GLY A 729 8.07 -18.10 25.82
N ILE A 730 8.17 -17.59 27.04
CA ILE A 730 9.44 -17.25 27.69
C ILE A 730 10.29 -18.53 27.74
N LEU A 731 11.32 -18.62 26.91
CA LEU A 731 12.34 -19.67 27.03
C LEU A 731 13.22 -19.31 28.22
N ARG A 732 13.34 -20.23 29.18
CA ARG A 732 14.39 -20.13 30.20
C ARG A 732 15.75 -20.27 29.50
N GLN A 733 16.72 -19.49 29.97
CA GLN A 733 18.10 -19.49 29.50
C GLN A 733 18.62 -20.94 29.40
N GLY A 734 18.97 -21.39 28.18
CA GLY A 734 19.49 -22.74 27.92
C GLY A 734 18.60 -23.66 27.08
N GLN A 735 17.36 -23.30 26.76
CA GLN A 735 16.53 -24.09 25.84
C GLN A 735 16.63 -23.57 24.40
N THR A 736 17.23 -24.38 23.50
CA THR A 736 17.10 -24.21 22.05
C THR A 736 15.68 -24.57 21.63
N THR A 737 15.02 -23.71 20.84
CA THR A 737 13.84 -24.12 20.07
C THR A 737 14.30 -25.09 19.01
N GLY A 738 14.34 -26.36 19.39
CA GLY A 738 14.44 -27.45 18.47
C GLY A 738 13.21 -27.47 17.57
N LYS A 739 13.23 -26.71 16.48
CA LYS A 739 13.09 -27.40 15.18
C LYS A 739 14.37 -28.22 14.98
N VAL A 740 14.61 -29.20 15.86
CA VAL A 740 15.34 -30.39 15.45
C VAL A 740 14.37 -30.98 14.44
N GLY A 741 14.74 -30.85 13.17
CA GLY A 741 13.95 -31.36 12.09
C GLY A 741 13.57 -32.79 12.42
N CYS A 742 12.28 -33.02 12.71
CA CYS A 742 11.72 -34.30 12.38
C CYS A 742 11.68 -34.28 10.85
N SER A 743 12.80 -34.67 10.23
CA SER A 743 12.86 -34.96 8.80
C SER A 743 11.57 -35.67 8.47
N ARG A 744 10.80 -35.14 7.50
CA ARG A 744 9.47 -35.65 7.12
C ARG A 744 9.48 -37.19 7.21
N LYS A 745 8.92 -37.75 8.30
CA LYS A 745 9.06 -39.18 8.58
C LYS A 745 8.33 -39.91 7.47
N ILE A 746 9.06 -40.72 6.71
CA ILE A 746 8.47 -41.57 5.68
C ILE A 746 7.89 -42.76 6.43
N TRP A 747 6.61 -42.66 6.83
CA TRP A 747 5.96 -43.65 7.70
C TRP A 747 6.02 -45.09 7.16
N ARG A 748 6.08 -45.28 5.84
CA ARG A 748 6.32 -46.60 5.22
C ARG A 748 7.61 -47.28 5.70
N LYS A 749 8.67 -46.49 5.97
CA LYS A 749 9.97 -46.99 6.45
C LYS A 749 9.98 -47.33 7.94
N GLU A 750 8.93 -46.96 8.69
CA GLU A 750 8.83 -47.23 10.14
C GLU A 750 8.07 -48.55 10.43
N ARG A 751 7.59 -49.26 9.40
CA ARG A 751 6.80 -50.50 9.50
C ARG A 751 7.43 -51.57 10.39
N GLU A 752 8.74 -51.76 10.31
CA GLU A 752 9.46 -52.81 11.04
C GLU A 752 9.75 -52.45 12.50
N VAL A 753 9.65 -51.16 12.85
CA VAL A 753 10.15 -50.64 14.13
C VAL A 753 9.09 -49.94 14.98
N PHE A 754 7.93 -49.56 14.41
CA PHE A 754 6.95 -48.73 15.12
C PHE A 754 6.35 -49.39 16.37
N GLN A 755 6.23 -50.72 16.41
CA GLN A 755 5.62 -51.45 17.53
C GLN A 755 6.45 -51.35 18.82
N ASN A 756 7.77 -51.22 18.68
CA ASN A 756 8.72 -51.19 19.80
C ASN A 756 9.32 -49.80 20.03
N LYS A 757 8.77 -48.75 19.42
CA LYS A 757 9.34 -47.40 19.41
C LYS A 757 8.39 -46.39 20.00
N GLU A 758 8.89 -45.62 20.97
CA GLU A 758 8.23 -44.40 21.44
C GLU A 758 8.70 -43.19 20.63
N TYR A 759 7.74 -42.41 20.16
CA TYR A 759 7.97 -41.21 19.37
C TYR A 759 7.96 -40.00 20.29
N LYS A 760 9.13 -39.37 20.46
CA LYS A 760 9.29 -38.13 21.23
C LYS A 760 8.86 -36.91 20.40
N TYR A 761 8.01 -36.09 21.00
CA TYR A 761 7.56 -34.79 20.50
C TYR A 761 7.77 -33.72 21.58
N ILE A 762 7.89 -32.47 21.15
CA ILE A 762 8.00 -31.31 22.04
C ILE A 762 6.85 -30.37 21.72
N VAL A 763 6.00 -30.10 22.71
CA VAL A 763 4.92 -29.11 22.62
C VAL A 763 5.32 -27.83 23.34
N PRO A 764 4.97 -26.65 22.81
CA PRO A 764 5.32 -25.38 23.43
C PRO A 764 4.56 -25.18 24.76
N LEU A 765 5.27 -24.65 25.76
CA LEU A 765 4.74 -24.32 27.09
C LEU A 765 4.23 -22.86 27.16
N GLY A 766 3.29 -22.61 28.08
CA GLY A 766 2.77 -21.25 28.33
C GLY A 766 1.83 -20.71 27.24
N MET A 767 1.23 -21.59 26.44
CA MET A 767 0.29 -21.23 25.37
C MET A 767 -1.14 -21.07 25.91
N THR A 768 -1.86 -20.05 25.48
CA THR A 768 -3.28 -19.83 25.82
C THR A 768 -4.26 -20.64 24.96
N TYR A 769 -3.76 -21.39 23.99
CA TYR A 769 -4.53 -22.15 23.00
C TYR A 769 -4.23 -23.65 23.04
N GLU A 770 -5.07 -24.45 22.39
CA GLU A 770 -4.94 -25.90 22.29
C GLU A 770 -3.66 -26.30 21.54
N ARG A 771 -2.77 -27.04 22.20
CA ARG A 771 -1.52 -27.55 21.61
C ARG A 771 -1.85 -28.82 20.82
N SER A 772 -1.12 -29.12 19.76
CA SER A 772 -1.32 -30.39 19.04
C SER A 772 -0.02 -30.96 18.48
N ILE A 773 0.02 -32.29 18.38
CA ILE A 773 1.03 -33.06 17.63
C ILE A 773 0.31 -33.83 16.54
N SER A 774 1.00 -34.16 15.44
CA SER A 774 0.41 -34.92 14.34
C SER A 774 1.26 -36.13 13.99
N LEU A 775 0.69 -37.33 14.10
CA LEU A 775 1.27 -38.56 13.58
C LEU A 775 0.70 -38.80 12.19
N ASN A 776 1.55 -38.60 11.17
CA ASN A 776 1.12 -38.51 9.77
C ASN A 776 0.01 -37.45 9.59
N TYR A 777 -1.25 -37.89 9.47
CA TYR A 777 -2.43 -37.03 9.36
C TYR A 777 -3.28 -37.00 10.64
N CYS A 778 -2.98 -37.81 11.64
CA CYS A 778 -3.76 -37.96 12.87
C CYS A 778 -3.33 -36.96 13.96
N PRO A 779 -4.16 -35.95 14.29
CA PRO A 779 -3.84 -35.00 15.35
C PRO A 779 -4.13 -35.55 16.75
N ILE A 780 -3.22 -35.31 17.69
CA ILE A 780 -3.42 -35.50 19.14
C ILE A 780 -3.41 -34.10 19.75
N LYS A 781 -4.44 -33.76 20.53
CA LYS A 781 -4.68 -32.41 21.03
C LYS A 781 -4.49 -32.35 22.54
N PHE A 782 -3.89 -31.27 23.03
CA PHE A 782 -3.65 -30.99 24.45
C PHE A 782 -4.27 -29.63 24.79
N PRO A 783 -5.36 -29.59 25.58
CA PRO A 783 -6.02 -28.34 25.98
C PRO A 783 -5.05 -27.35 26.63
N SER A 784 -5.31 -26.04 26.53
CA SER A 784 -4.42 -24.99 27.05
C SER A 784 -4.16 -25.09 28.56
N GLY A 785 -5.14 -25.59 29.33
CA GLY A 785 -5.02 -25.79 30.78
C GLY A 785 -4.35 -27.09 31.22
N MET A 786 -3.98 -28.00 30.30
CA MET A 786 -3.37 -29.28 30.67
C MET A 786 -1.89 -29.08 31.06
N ASP A 787 -1.50 -29.50 32.25
CA ASP A 787 -0.10 -29.48 32.66
C ASP A 787 0.66 -30.60 31.94
N VAL A 788 1.67 -30.24 31.16
CA VAL A 788 2.52 -31.18 30.41
C VAL A 788 3.99 -31.05 30.82
N GLY A 789 4.24 -30.47 32.00
CA GLY A 789 5.57 -30.29 32.59
C GLY A 789 6.53 -29.53 31.69
N ASP A 790 7.57 -30.22 31.20
CA ASP A 790 8.63 -29.65 30.37
C ASP A 790 8.27 -29.55 28.87
N GLY A 791 7.07 -30.00 28.49
CA GLY A 791 6.59 -30.01 27.12
C GLY A 791 7.03 -31.24 26.32
N THR A 792 7.72 -32.20 26.94
CA THR A 792 8.12 -33.45 26.29
C THR A 792 7.00 -34.47 26.32
N ILE A 793 6.50 -34.86 25.13
CA ILE A 793 5.45 -35.87 24.97
C ILE A 793 6.04 -37.10 24.27
N TYR A 794 5.74 -38.28 24.79
CA TYR A 794 6.04 -39.57 24.16
C TYR A 794 4.75 -40.20 23.65
N VAL A 795 4.76 -40.66 22.40
CA VAL A 795 3.62 -41.37 21.80
C VAL A 795 4.08 -42.73 21.33
N LYS A 796 3.42 -43.78 21.80
CA LYS A 796 3.58 -45.15 21.29
C LYS A 796 2.39 -45.49 20.39
N ILE A 797 2.69 -46.10 19.24
CA ILE A 797 1.67 -46.50 18.25
C ILE A 797 1.38 -47.98 18.45
N GLU A 798 0.10 -48.31 18.63
CA GLU A 798 -0.35 -49.69 18.79
C GLU A 798 -1.35 -50.03 17.68
N ILE A 799 -1.08 -51.12 16.95
CA ILE A 799 -1.92 -51.60 15.86
C ILE A 799 -2.19 -53.09 16.05
N CYS A 800 -3.43 -53.46 16.34
CA CYS A 800 -3.83 -54.87 16.47
C CYS A 800 -3.69 -55.63 15.13
N PRO A 801 -3.61 -56.97 15.15
CA PRO A 801 -3.68 -57.80 13.93
C PRO A 801 -4.97 -57.59 13.13
N PHE A 802 -4.97 -58.01 11.86
CA PHE A 802 -6.18 -57.97 11.02
C PHE A 802 -7.34 -58.74 11.67
N GLY A 803 -8.55 -58.17 11.63
CA GLY A 803 -9.75 -58.76 12.21
C GLY A 803 -9.91 -58.56 13.73
N GLN A 804 -9.01 -57.82 14.39
CA GLN A 804 -9.11 -57.51 15.82
C GLN A 804 -9.23 -56.00 16.06
N ARG A 805 -10.26 -55.58 16.80
CA ARG A 805 -10.43 -54.19 17.23
C ARG A 805 -9.54 -53.88 18.44
N HIS A 806 -8.88 -52.72 18.44
CA HIS A 806 -8.17 -52.24 19.61
C HIS A 806 -9.18 -51.70 20.64
N PRO A 807 -9.11 -52.10 21.93
CA PRO A 807 -10.07 -51.64 22.96
C PRO A 807 -10.03 -50.12 23.16
N GLU A 808 -8.85 -49.52 23.00
CA GLU A 808 -8.59 -48.08 23.13
C GLU A 808 -8.46 -47.38 21.77
N VAL A 809 -9.44 -47.60 20.88
CA VAL A 809 -9.39 -47.12 19.49
C VAL A 809 -9.28 -45.60 19.39
N TYR A 810 -8.38 -45.11 18.54
CA TYR A 810 -8.18 -43.66 18.34
C TYR A 810 -9.36 -43.01 17.62
N ALA A 811 -9.83 -43.57 16.51
CA ALA A 811 -10.98 -43.04 15.77
C ALA A 811 -12.26 -43.77 16.20
N THR A 812 -13.03 -43.21 17.13
CA THR A 812 -14.17 -43.93 17.74
C THR A 812 -15.32 -44.19 16.77
N SER A 813 -15.34 -43.51 15.61
CA SER A 813 -16.28 -43.72 14.51
C SER A 813 -15.88 -44.84 13.54
N ALA A 814 -14.76 -45.54 13.79
CA ALA A 814 -14.32 -46.68 12.98
C ALA A 814 -15.25 -47.90 13.15
N THR A 815 -15.68 -48.47 12.03
CA THR A 815 -16.40 -49.76 12.00
C THR A 815 -15.41 -50.93 12.02
N ASP A 816 -15.87 -52.17 12.17
CA ASP A 816 -14.97 -53.34 12.21
C ASP A 816 -14.30 -53.62 10.85
N GLU A 817 -14.85 -53.06 9.78
CA GLU A 817 -14.31 -53.08 8.42
C GLU A 817 -13.24 -51.99 8.17
N ASP A 818 -13.19 -50.94 8.99
CA ASP A 818 -12.22 -49.84 8.86
C ASP A 818 -10.85 -50.25 9.44
N PRO A 819 -9.73 -50.12 8.72
CA PRO A 819 -8.40 -50.40 9.28
C PRO A 819 -8.06 -49.59 10.54
N ALA A 820 -8.64 -48.39 10.69
CA ALA A 820 -8.50 -47.56 11.88
C ALA A 820 -9.04 -48.20 13.17
N CYS A 821 -9.92 -49.21 13.08
CA CYS A 821 -10.43 -49.94 14.25
C CYS A 821 -9.33 -50.68 15.02
N ARG A 822 -8.15 -50.83 14.41
CA ARG A 822 -6.97 -51.47 14.99
C ARG A 822 -6.00 -50.49 15.65
N LEU A 823 -6.15 -49.17 15.41
CA LEU A 823 -5.17 -48.16 15.75
C LEU A 823 -5.46 -47.49 17.10
N ALA A 824 -4.43 -47.40 17.94
CA ALA A 824 -4.42 -46.61 19.16
C ALA A 824 -3.11 -45.82 19.34
N PHE A 825 -3.21 -44.70 20.04
CA PHE A 825 -2.06 -43.89 20.45
C PHE A 825 -1.99 -43.83 21.97
N HIS A 826 -0.95 -44.44 22.53
CA HIS A 826 -0.64 -44.35 23.95
C HIS A 826 0.28 -43.15 24.19
N VAL A 827 -0.22 -42.14 24.90
CA VAL A 827 0.45 -40.87 25.15
C VAL A 827 0.98 -40.83 26.58
N ARG A 828 2.23 -40.41 26.74
CA ARG A 828 2.93 -40.34 28.03
C ARG A 828 3.73 -39.05 28.15
N PHE A 829 3.61 -38.35 29.27
CA PHE A 829 4.43 -37.19 29.61
C PHE A 829 4.57 -37.05 31.14
N THR A 830 5.46 -36.18 31.58
CA THR A 830 5.64 -35.85 33.01
C THR A 830 5.11 -34.45 33.26
N ASP A 831 4.23 -34.28 34.24
CA ASP A 831 3.67 -32.98 34.61
C ASP A 831 4.66 -32.11 35.42
N SER A 832 4.29 -30.88 35.75
CA SER A 832 5.16 -29.95 36.50
C SER A 832 5.42 -30.37 37.95
N THR A 833 4.64 -31.32 38.48
CA THR A 833 4.84 -31.90 39.82
C THR A 833 5.83 -33.07 39.81
N GLY A 834 6.26 -33.52 38.62
CA GLY A 834 7.10 -34.70 38.44
C GLY A 834 6.31 -36.01 38.33
N SER A 835 4.97 -35.94 38.26
CA SER A 835 4.10 -37.12 38.14
C SER A 835 3.97 -37.54 36.67
N GLU A 836 3.96 -38.84 36.42
CA GLU A 836 3.84 -39.39 35.07
C GLU A 836 2.37 -39.56 34.68
N VAL A 837 1.95 -38.88 33.60
CA VAL A 837 0.61 -38.95 33.03
C VAL A 837 0.63 -39.88 31.82
N LYS A 838 -0.28 -40.87 31.79
CA LYS A 838 -0.45 -41.84 30.70
C LYS A 838 -1.92 -41.97 30.33
N TYR A 839 -2.24 -41.90 29.05
CA TYR A 839 -3.60 -42.13 28.56
C TYR A 839 -3.62 -42.53 27.08
N TYR A 840 -4.75 -43.04 26.61
CA TYR A 840 -4.99 -43.30 25.19
C TYR A 840 -5.79 -42.15 24.56
N GLU A 841 -5.28 -41.61 23.45
CA GLU A 841 -5.98 -40.55 22.72
C GLU A 841 -7.19 -41.11 21.98
N ARG A 842 -8.33 -40.42 22.07
CA ARG A 842 -9.58 -40.77 21.38
C ARG A 842 -10.16 -39.55 20.67
N ASN A 843 -10.67 -39.74 19.46
CA ASN A 843 -11.26 -38.70 18.64
C ASN A 843 -12.61 -39.14 18.06
N THR A 844 -13.65 -38.35 18.34
CA THR A 844 -15.05 -38.65 18.02
C THR A 844 -15.50 -38.13 16.65
N ASN A 845 -14.71 -37.28 16.01
CA ASN A 845 -15.06 -36.70 14.71
C ASN A 845 -14.90 -37.72 13.57
N THR A 846 -15.65 -37.53 12.48
CA THR A 846 -15.58 -38.37 11.27
C THR A 846 -14.33 -38.10 10.43
N SER A 847 -13.80 -36.88 10.37
CA SER A 847 -12.59 -36.56 9.59
C SER A 847 -11.32 -37.32 10.05
N PRO A 848 -11.03 -37.45 11.37
CA PRO A 848 -9.92 -38.27 11.89
C PRO A 848 -9.94 -39.74 11.50
N LEU A 849 -11.12 -40.32 11.25
CA LEU A 849 -11.24 -41.69 10.76
C LEU A 849 -10.55 -41.88 9.41
N PHE A 850 -10.80 -40.99 8.44
CA PHE A 850 -10.25 -41.10 7.09
C PHE A 850 -8.72 -41.01 7.12
N ARG A 851 -8.21 -40.17 8.02
CA ARG A 851 -6.79 -39.97 8.27
C ARG A 851 -6.15 -41.17 8.98
N ALA A 852 -6.83 -41.74 9.97
CA ALA A 852 -6.41 -42.94 10.69
C ALA A 852 -6.39 -44.18 9.79
N ASN A 853 -7.42 -44.35 8.96
CA ASN A 853 -7.50 -45.42 7.97
C ASN A 853 -6.32 -45.36 7.00
N THR A 854 -6.04 -44.16 6.48
CA THR A 854 -4.88 -43.94 5.59
C THR A 854 -3.56 -44.19 6.31
N PHE A 855 -3.48 -43.83 7.59
CA PHE A 855 -2.27 -44.05 8.37
C PHE A 855 -1.98 -45.54 8.61
N VAL A 856 -3.00 -46.35 8.93
CA VAL A 856 -2.84 -47.81 9.05
C VAL A 856 -2.47 -48.44 7.72
N ASP A 857 -3.07 -47.96 6.62
CA ASP A 857 -2.74 -48.44 5.28
C ASP A 857 -1.29 -48.16 4.87
N ILE A 858 -0.76 -47.00 5.23
CA ILE A 858 0.64 -46.61 4.96
C ILE A 858 1.61 -47.33 5.91
N LEU A 859 1.29 -47.42 7.20
CA LEU A 859 2.24 -47.86 8.24
C LEU A 859 2.26 -49.37 8.43
N ALA A 860 1.10 -50.03 8.46
CA ALA A 860 0.99 -51.45 8.79
C ALA A 860 0.78 -52.33 7.54
N ASN A 861 -0.04 -51.86 6.59
CA ASN A 861 -0.47 -52.64 5.45
C ASN A 861 0.38 -52.40 4.18
N ASP A 862 1.18 -51.32 4.17
CA ASP A 862 2.02 -50.87 3.05
C ASP A 862 1.27 -50.75 1.71
N VAL A 863 0.04 -50.24 1.75
CA VAL A 863 -0.82 -50.07 0.57
C VAL A 863 -0.32 -48.88 -0.25
N PRO A 864 -0.10 -49.01 -1.58
CA PRO A 864 0.34 -47.89 -2.43
C PRO A 864 -0.66 -46.72 -2.48
N ASP A 865 -0.16 -45.50 -2.71
CA ASP A 865 -0.99 -44.28 -2.69
C ASP A 865 -2.10 -44.32 -3.76
N GLU A 866 -1.86 -44.96 -4.91
CA GLU A 866 -2.86 -45.11 -5.98
C GLU A 866 -4.04 -46.00 -5.57
N GLN A 867 -3.77 -47.02 -4.74
CA GLN A 867 -4.81 -47.90 -4.21
C GLN A 867 -5.57 -47.24 -3.06
N ILE A 868 -4.87 -46.48 -2.21
CA ILE A 868 -5.50 -45.66 -1.16
C ILE A 868 -6.47 -44.64 -1.77
N ALA A 869 -6.09 -44.00 -2.88
CA ALA A 869 -6.91 -43.00 -3.58
C ALA A 869 -8.23 -43.56 -4.13
N ARG A 870 -8.27 -44.86 -4.44
CA ARG A 870 -9.47 -45.57 -4.94
C ARG A 870 -10.28 -46.24 -3.83
N THR A 871 -9.76 -46.24 -2.60
CA THR A 871 -10.40 -46.88 -1.46
C THR A 871 -11.27 -45.85 -0.73
N PRO A 872 -12.56 -46.12 -0.51
CA PRO A 872 -13.45 -45.22 0.24
C PRO A 872 -12.93 -44.93 1.66
N ARG A 873 -13.37 -43.81 2.25
CA ARG A 873 -13.04 -43.44 3.64
C ARG A 873 -11.52 -43.26 3.89
N ARG A 874 -10.81 -42.60 2.97
CA ARG A 874 -9.36 -42.27 3.03
C ARG A 874 -9.09 -40.79 2.83
N TYR A 875 -7.90 -40.35 3.23
CA TYR A 875 -7.43 -38.98 3.10
C TYR A 875 -6.00 -38.97 2.58
N LEU A 876 -5.78 -38.32 1.42
CA LEU A 876 -4.46 -38.11 0.84
C LEU A 876 -4.17 -36.62 0.73
N HIS A 877 -2.91 -36.26 0.95
CA HIS A 877 -2.46 -34.89 0.82
C HIS A 877 -1.11 -34.82 0.11
N PHE A 878 -1.13 -34.30 -1.12
CA PHE A 878 0.08 -33.96 -1.87
C PHE A 878 0.32 -32.45 -1.88
N LYS A 879 1.60 -32.06 -1.94
CA LYS A 879 1.95 -30.65 -2.18
C LYS A 879 1.66 -30.33 -3.65
N LYS A 880 1.17 -29.11 -3.92
CA LYS A 880 0.88 -28.64 -5.27
C LYS A 880 2.09 -28.83 -6.20
N GLY A 881 1.88 -29.46 -7.36
CA GLY A 881 2.93 -29.80 -8.33
C GLY A 881 3.88 -30.92 -7.91
N LYS A 882 3.54 -31.69 -6.85
CA LYS A 882 4.31 -32.86 -6.38
C LYS A 882 3.44 -34.11 -6.23
N SER A 883 2.22 -34.12 -6.77
CA SER A 883 1.40 -35.32 -6.82
C SER A 883 1.93 -36.29 -7.90
N PRO A 884 1.82 -37.62 -7.69
CA PRO A 884 1.98 -38.60 -8.76
C PRO A 884 0.91 -38.41 -9.84
N ALA A 885 1.24 -38.76 -11.09
CA ALA A 885 0.31 -38.64 -12.21
C ALA A 885 -0.98 -39.44 -11.95
N GLY A 886 -2.14 -38.80 -12.10
CA GLY A 886 -3.46 -39.36 -11.80
C GLY A 886 -3.94 -39.18 -10.36
N LEU A 887 -3.16 -38.51 -9.49
CA LEU A 887 -3.52 -38.15 -8.11
C LEU A 887 -3.58 -36.63 -7.86
N GLU A 888 -3.66 -35.84 -8.93
CA GLU A 888 -3.68 -34.37 -8.88
C GLU A 888 -4.87 -33.83 -8.09
N GLY A 889 -5.98 -34.57 -8.06
CA GLY A 889 -7.18 -34.25 -7.26
C GLY A 889 -6.97 -34.28 -5.74
N PHE A 890 -5.83 -34.78 -5.25
CA PHE A 890 -5.46 -34.79 -3.83
C PHE A 890 -4.38 -33.74 -3.49
N GLU A 891 -4.03 -32.85 -4.43
CA GLU A 891 -3.16 -31.70 -4.16
C GLU A 891 -3.86 -30.70 -3.23
N GLY A 892 -3.20 -30.34 -2.12
CA GLY A 892 -3.81 -29.53 -1.06
C GLY A 892 -4.66 -30.33 -0.06
N GLY A 893 -4.79 -31.64 -0.25
CA GLY A 893 -5.49 -32.54 0.67
C GLY A 893 -6.95 -32.76 0.28
N SER A 894 -7.34 -34.02 0.06
CA SER A 894 -8.72 -34.38 -0.25
C SER A 894 -9.11 -35.74 0.35
N TYR A 895 -10.40 -35.93 0.57
CA TYR A 895 -10.98 -37.18 1.08
C TYR A 895 -11.49 -38.03 -0.09
N THR A 896 -11.30 -39.33 -0.02
CA THR A 896 -11.95 -40.25 -0.97
C THR A 896 -13.45 -40.35 -0.64
N THR A 897 -14.27 -40.57 -1.66
CA THR A 897 -15.73 -40.59 -1.54
C THR A 897 -16.21 -41.57 -0.47
N LEU A 898 -17.28 -41.21 0.23
CA LEU A 898 -18.07 -42.16 1.02
C LEU A 898 -18.83 -43.08 0.03
N PRO A 899 -18.98 -44.39 0.31
CA PRO A 899 -20.01 -45.19 -0.34
C PRO A 899 -21.40 -44.59 -0.10
#